data_AF-A0A4Q6IDV1-F1
#
_entry.id   AF-A0A4Q6IDV1-F1
#
_cell.length_a   1.000
_cell.length_b   1.000
_cell.length_c   1.000
_cell.angle_alpha   90.00
_cell.angle_beta   90.00
_cell.angle_gamma   90.00
#
_symmetry.space_group_name_H-M   'P 1'
#
loop_
_entity.id
_entity.type
_entity.pdbx_description
1 polymer ?
#
loop_
_entity_poly.entity_id
_entity_poly.type
_entity_poly.pdbx_seq_one_letter_code
_entity_poly.pdbx_strand_id
1 'polypeptide(L)'
;MVSPASEEDTRKVQTAVIGQAESDWPVFLPYDHDHFDRFMRSRTRDDFYCGVLLGGCGKKLTPKRYTEKKCHFAHRPPVHCRRTETGEASADHLYIGQALRRWLLRQGHQDAEGTYLDPGLVHGGAVEVRFGQGRSRLIRVQLARLSLRDWQETRERLADRHTHVHWAYGPYCGLSHNEVDAAGHAIRISCRTEGETRAVYVGTQYSDNSLAWSALTECRLSNEGIITPRLDAEPPASSTPVPASRSVAFPLAPGTIAFTAATELPAPHPDPDGTPVRLYEADLQPIGSTVVRARITLPHAHPRLPLTNCTSSTPQPTCCRSPKRPPPSLHGSYAPTAPRPTQQTDTRWPDLCPASQPSESSPPTPTTTELPTSTPRTLPLGEAETLRVFRSKLELVARARGIVNWETLVSHAGATPADITPEERVRLLIAVDHPRADGKPVLSALVNPALAPDAPAPYFADVLAGLGWRSDLSEAKVVEIWERQRRTAYALAESTLARQQPSAGLLEARAGSAPGLNEARLVARCEHLEFVAKGQGVIKWSTLLKKQHILPSTLSDDDRVRLLAAVDRSYVPGRRMLSALVKVDGQTPGPAPFFGDVLTELGWTPDAATPTVEAAWRAAVDRAYARGAQAVTVTPTAPAEEDRVRWGKLGTTKAAVVVAVRRALIDAARRQVCVGWHTLAAAAGLKPKDLTDRAREAILVSVDSPPTYGVLLSSLVVASEHTPVPYFDAILKRLGRPHGLRPIELGQLRKTEQARAFAAYSAAADTADDPKERT
;
A
#
# COMPACT_ATOMS: atom_id res chain seq x y z
N MET A 1 -6.71 -6.00 -23.91
CA MET A 1 -6.80 -4.56 -23.64
C MET A 1 -6.73 -4.38 -22.14
N VAL A 2 -5.54 -4.10 -21.63
CA VAL A 2 -5.34 -3.62 -20.26
C VAL A 2 -5.39 -2.11 -20.40
N SER A 3 -6.45 -1.47 -19.90
CA SER A 3 -6.48 -0.02 -19.76
C SER A 3 -5.26 0.38 -18.91
N PRO A 4 -4.46 1.39 -19.30
CA PRO A 4 -3.49 1.92 -18.36
C PRO A 4 -4.31 2.38 -17.16
N ALA A 5 -4.05 1.75 -16.01
CA ALA A 5 -4.58 2.17 -14.74
C ALA A 5 -4.43 3.69 -14.72
N SER A 6 -5.56 4.40 -14.66
CA SER A 6 -5.52 5.82 -14.38
C SER A 6 -4.76 5.92 -13.07
N GLU A 7 -3.49 6.35 -13.10
CA GLU A 7 -2.81 6.82 -11.91
C GLU A 7 -3.79 7.80 -11.27
N GLU A 8 -4.42 7.36 -10.18
CA GLU A 8 -5.35 8.18 -9.46
C GLU A 8 -4.57 9.42 -9.03
N ASP A 9 -5.12 10.57 -9.39
CA ASP A 9 -4.53 11.85 -9.00
C ASP A 9 -4.65 11.96 -7.47
N THR A 10 -3.62 11.48 -6.77
CA THR A 10 -3.46 11.47 -5.29
C THR A 10 -3.50 12.88 -4.68
N ARG A 11 -3.68 13.92 -5.51
CA ARG A 11 -3.84 15.32 -5.12
C ARG A 11 -5.30 15.72 -4.82
N LYS A 12 -6.27 14.83 -4.99
CA LYS A 12 -7.71 15.18 -4.92
C LYS A 12 -8.32 14.94 -3.55
N VAL A 13 -8.50 16.02 -2.80
CA VAL A 13 -9.15 16.03 -1.48
C VAL A 13 -10.64 15.75 -1.60
N GLN A 14 -11.15 14.73 -0.90
CA GLN A 14 -12.58 14.37 -0.92
C GLN A 14 -13.35 14.75 0.33
N THR A 15 -12.65 15.10 1.40
CA THR A 15 -13.30 15.51 2.65
C THR A 15 -12.79 16.88 3.10
N ALA A 16 -13.72 17.65 3.63
CA ALA A 16 -13.50 18.98 4.18
C ALA A 16 -14.24 19.09 5.52
N VAL A 17 -14.02 20.19 6.22
CA VAL A 17 -14.88 20.58 7.36
C VAL A 17 -15.62 21.86 7.00
N ILE A 18 -16.80 22.06 7.59
CA ILE A 18 -17.61 23.27 7.38
C ILE A 18 -17.58 24.22 8.58
N GLY A 19 -17.77 25.51 8.31
CA GLY A 19 -17.78 26.58 9.31
C GLY A 19 -16.40 27.20 9.51
N GLN A 20 -15.44 26.43 10.03
CA GLN A 20 -14.06 26.90 10.26
C GLN A 20 -13.04 25.75 10.18
N ALA A 21 -11.75 26.10 10.10
CA ALA A 21 -10.63 25.15 10.00
C ALA A 21 -10.56 24.13 11.15
N GLU A 22 -10.94 24.54 12.35
CA GLU A 22 -10.91 23.71 13.57
C GLU A 22 -12.24 22.99 13.84
N SER A 23 -13.20 23.12 12.93
CA SER A 23 -14.50 22.48 13.05
C SER A 23 -14.37 20.96 13.04
N ASP A 24 -15.15 20.30 13.89
CA ASP A 24 -15.30 18.85 13.88
C ASP A 24 -16.45 18.39 12.98
N TRP A 25 -16.95 19.27 12.10
CA TRP A 25 -18.08 19.03 11.20
C TRP A 25 -17.63 18.59 9.80
N PRO A 26 -17.43 17.27 9.57
CA PRO A 26 -16.92 16.79 8.31
C PRO A 26 -18.00 16.84 7.24
N VAL A 27 -17.54 17.01 6.01
CA VAL A 27 -18.33 16.80 4.80
C VAL A 27 -17.52 15.99 3.81
N PHE A 28 -18.21 15.12 3.09
CA PHE A 28 -17.68 14.33 2.00
C PHE A 28 -18.24 14.89 0.70
N LEU A 29 -17.38 15.20 -0.28
CA LEU A 29 -17.83 15.61 -1.61
C LEU A 29 -18.09 14.35 -2.45
N PRO A 30 -19.32 14.15 -2.95
CA PRO A 30 -19.60 13.04 -3.84
C PRO A 30 -18.73 13.10 -5.10
N TYR A 31 -18.27 11.93 -5.56
CA TYR A 31 -17.46 11.85 -6.78
C TYR A 31 -18.21 12.24 -8.05
N ASP A 32 -19.51 11.98 -8.07
CA ASP A 32 -20.39 12.20 -9.20
C ASP A 32 -20.96 13.62 -9.24
N HIS A 33 -21.13 14.13 -10.46
CA HIS A 33 -21.56 15.49 -10.73
C HIS A 33 -23.04 15.78 -10.42
N ASP A 34 -23.93 14.79 -10.53
CA ASP A 34 -25.36 14.97 -10.19
C ASP A 34 -25.53 15.00 -8.68
N HIS A 35 -24.77 14.15 -7.97
CA HIS A 35 -24.68 14.20 -6.51
C HIS A 35 -23.95 15.45 -6.01
N PHE A 36 -22.98 15.99 -6.75
CA PHE A 36 -22.35 17.27 -6.45
C PHE A 36 -23.38 18.40 -6.40
N ASP A 37 -24.30 18.45 -7.38
CA ASP A 37 -25.29 19.52 -7.44
C ASP A 37 -26.25 19.43 -6.26
N ARG A 38 -26.64 18.21 -5.85
CA ARG A 38 -27.45 17.98 -4.65
C ARG A 38 -26.69 18.36 -3.37
N PHE A 39 -25.43 17.96 -3.23
CA PHE A 39 -24.55 18.34 -2.13
C PHE A 39 -24.42 19.86 -1.96
N MET A 40 -24.41 20.62 -3.06
CA MET A 40 -24.28 22.07 -3.04
C MET A 40 -25.60 22.83 -2.76
N ARG A 41 -26.78 22.20 -2.79
CA ARG A 41 -28.08 22.91 -2.66
C ARG A 41 -28.23 23.74 -1.38
N SER A 42 -27.62 23.29 -0.29
CA SER A 42 -27.69 23.95 1.02
C SER A 42 -26.36 24.56 1.46
N ARG A 43 -25.41 24.78 0.53
CA ARG A 43 -24.03 25.16 0.84
C ARG A 43 -23.48 26.16 -0.16
N THR A 44 -22.56 27.01 0.29
CA THR A 44 -21.83 27.94 -0.56
C THR A 44 -20.42 27.42 -0.83
N ARG A 45 -19.78 27.91 -1.90
CA ARG A 45 -18.39 27.53 -2.23
C ARG A 45 -17.35 28.03 -1.22
N ASP A 46 -17.75 28.86 -0.26
CA ASP A 46 -16.90 29.45 0.77
C ASP A 46 -16.96 28.75 2.13
N ASP A 47 -17.80 27.70 2.24
CA ASP A 47 -18.09 27.01 3.50
C ASP A 47 -17.00 26.00 3.90
N PHE A 48 -16.11 25.63 2.97
CA PHE A 48 -15.27 24.44 3.10
C PHE A 48 -13.83 24.78 3.49
N TYR A 49 -13.29 24.02 4.44
CA TYR A 49 -11.92 24.14 4.91
C TYR A 49 -11.20 22.80 4.88
N CYS A 50 -9.90 22.85 4.61
CA CYS A 50 -9.00 21.72 4.78
C CYS A 50 -8.70 21.56 6.28
N GLY A 51 -9.63 20.96 7.01
CA GLY A 51 -9.65 21.01 8.48
C GLY A 51 -8.38 20.47 9.13
N VAL A 52 -7.96 21.08 10.23
CA VAL A 52 -6.75 20.66 10.97
C VAL A 52 -6.97 19.32 11.64
N LEU A 53 -8.20 19.07 12.12
CA LEU A 53 -8.61 17.76 12.61
C LEU A 53 -8.67 16.69 11.50
N LEU A 54 -8.51 17.03 10.22
CA LEU A 54 -8.31 16.06 9.13
C LEU A 54 -6.82 15.85 8.79
N GLY A 55 -5.90 16.37 9.62
CA GLY A 55 -4.48 16.50 9.28
C GLY A 55 -4.22 17.53 8.17
N GLY A 56 -5.18 18.44 7.94
CA GLY A 56 -5.16 19.48 6.91
C GLY A 56 -4.40 20.75 7.31
N CYS A 57 -4.30 21.68 6.36
CA CYS A 57 -3.57 22.95 6.55
C CYS A 57 -4.43 24.12 7.06
N GLY A 58 -5.71 23.89 7.34
CA GLY A 58 -6.70 24.90 7.77
C GLY A 58 -7.16 25.87 6.68
N LYS A 59 -6.58 25.83 5.47
CA LYS A 59 -6.93 26.76 4.38
C LYS A 59 -8.27 26.42 3.74
N LYS A 60 -8.93 27.44 3.16
CA LYS A 60 -10.18 27.27 2.43
C LYS A 60 -10.02 26.35 1.22
N LEU A 61 -11.05 25.53 1.03
CA LEU A 61 -11.22 24.64 -0.10
C LEU A 61 -12.32 25.17 -1.02
N THR A 62 -12.20 24.88 -2.30
CA THR A 62 -13.24 25.13 -3.29
C THR A 62 -13.71 23.78 -3.85
N PRO A 63 -15.01 23.45 -3.76
CA PRO A 63 -15.54 22.23 -4.37
C PRO A 63 -15.51 22.39 -5.89
N LYS A 64 -14.95 21.40 -6.59
CA LYS A 64 -14.85 21.39 -8.05
C LYS A 64 -15.76 20.33 -8.64
N ARG A 65 -16.74 20.78 -9.43
CA ARG A 65 -17.62 19.95 -10.24
C ARG A 65 -16.89 19.53 -11.51
N TYR A 66 -16.96 18.25 -11.85
CA TYR A 66 -16.40 17.70 -13.09
C TYR A 66 -17.36 16.64 -13.64
N THR A 67 -17.56 16.64 -14.96
CA THR A 67 -18.40 15.66 -15.68
C THR A 67 -17.61 14.46 -16.18
N GLU A 68 -16.32 14.65 -16.47
CA GLU A 68 -15.43 13.62 -17.04
C GLU A 68 -14.45 13.04 -16.02
N LYS A 69 -14.34 13.65 -14.84
CA LYS A 69 -13.41 13.27 -13.77
C LYS A 69 -14.11 13.35 -12.42
N LYS A 70 -13.53 12.70 -11.41
CA LYS A 70 -14.04 12.77 -10.03
C LYS A 70 -14.12 14.23 -9.56
N CYS A 71 -15.30 14.64 -9.11
CA CYS A 71 -15.46 15.85 -8.31
C CYS A 71 -14.54 15.76 -7.08
N HIS A 72 -13.97 16.88 -6.67
CA HIS A 72 -13.05 16.95 -5.52
C HIS A 72 -12.96 18.37 -4.98
N PHE A 73 -12.51 18.52 -3.75
CA PHE A 73 -12.09 19.80 -3.20
C PHE A 73 -10.69 20.15 -3.69
N ALA A 74 -10.51 21.41 -4.07
CA ALA A 74 -9.21 21.98 -4.42
C ALA A 74 -8.85 23.10 -3.45
N HIS A 75 -7.59 23.16 -3.03
CA HIS A 75 -7.11 24.29 -2.23
C HIS A 75 -7.07 25.57 -3.08
N ARG A 76 -7.30 26.71 -2.43
CA ARG A 76 -7.09 28.03 -3.04
C ARG A 76 -5.59 28.38 -2.97
N PRO A 77 -4.90 28.59 -4.11
CA PRO A 77 -3.49 28.99 -4.10
C PRO A 77 -3.30 30.38 -3.45
N PRO A 78 -2.12 30.67 -2.88
CA PRO A 78 -1.00 29.76 -2.65
C PRO A 78 -1.20 28.89 -1.39
N VAL A 79 -0.85 27.61 -1.46
CA VAL A 79 -1.01 26.68 -0.33
C VAL A 79 0.03 25.57 -0.35
N HIS A 80 0.60 25.28 0.82
CA HIS A 80 1.45 24.12 1.04
C HIS A 80 0.75 23.21 2.05
N CYS A 81 0.11 22.16 1.56
CA CYS A 81 -0.60 21.20 2.40
C CYS A 81 0.15 19.87 2.42
N ARG A 82 0.42 19.33 3.61
CA ARG A 82 1.10 18.04 3.80
C ARG A 82 0.12 16.90 4.09
N ARG A 83 -1.18 17.16 3.98
CA ARG A 83 -2.22 16.16 4.19
C ARG A 83 -2.05 15.03 3.17
N THR A 84 -1.81 13.82 3.66
CA THR A 84 -1.60 12.62 2.84
C THR A 84 -2.93 11.91 2.55
N GLU A 85 -3.84 11.87 3.52
CA GLU A 85 -5.13 11.19 3.38
C GLU A 85 -6.19 12.10 2.75
N THR A 86 -6.57 11.79 1.52
CA THR A 86 -7.48 12.61 0.72
C THR A 86 -8.75 11.88 0.29
N GLY A 87 -8.90 10.58 0.62
CA GLY A 87 -10.08 9.77 0.28
C GLY A 87 -11.31 10.00 1.17
N GLU A 88 -12.40 9.26 0.92
CA GLU A 88 -13.65 9.42 1.70
C GLU A 88 -13.50 9.04 3.17
N ALA A 89 -12.66 8.03 3.46
CA ALA A 89 -12.44 7.50 4.80
C ALA A 89 -11.51 8.37 5.65
N SER A 90 -10.92 9.43 5.09
CA SER A 90 -9.96 10.28 5.81
C SER A 90 -10.63 11.14 6.89
N ALA A 91 -11.97 11.18 6.93
CA ALA A 91 -12.74 11.93 7.92
C ALA A 91 -13.56 11.01 8.83
N ASP A 92 -13.36 9.69 8.76
CA ASP A 92 -14.17 8.71 9.49
C ASP A 92 -14.13 8.94 11.01
N HIS A 93 -12.97 9.34 11.55
CA HIS A 93 -12.85 9.69 12.97
C HIS A 93 -13.75 10.87 13.38
N LEU A 94 -13.90 11.88 12.52
CA LEU A 94 -14.83 12.99 12.77
C LEU A 94 -16.28 12.53 12.69
N TYR A 95 -16.64 11.74 11.68
CA TYR A 95 -18.00 11.19 11.56
C TYR A 95 -18.36 10.30 12.77
N ILE A 96 -17.42 9.48 13.23
CA ILE A 96 -17.57 8.65 14.44
C ILE A 96 -17.76 9.52 15.68
N GLY A 97 -16.89 10.50 15.93
CA GLY A 97 -16.99 11.38 17.10
C GLY A 97 -18.32 12.12 17.14
N GLN A 98 -18.76 12.65 16.00
CA GLN A 98 -20.07 13.31 15.91
C GLN A 98 -21.25 12.36 16.10
N ALA A 99 -21.20 11.17 15.49
CA ALA A 99 -22.28 10.19 15.59
C ALA A 99 -22.43 9.71 17.04
N LEU A 100 -21.31 9.45 17.73
CA LEU A 100 -21.29 9.08 19.15
C LEU A 100 -21.84 10.19 20.05
N ARG A 101 -21.42 11.45 19.86
CA ARG A 101 -21.96 12.60 20.62
C ARG A 101 -23.47 12.74 20.41
N ARG A 102 -23.94 12.70 19.15
CA ARG A 102 -25.37 12.76 18.82
C ARG A 102 -26.16 11.57 19.37
N TRP A 103 -25.56 10.38 19.39
CA TRP A 103 -26.16 9.19 19.98
C TRP A 103 -26.26 9.31 21.49
N LEU A 104 -25.19 9.71 22.19
CA LEU A 104 -25.19 9.95 23.64
C LEU A 104 -26.22 11.01 24.07
N LEU A 105 -26.36 12.09 23.29
CA LEU A 105 -27.41 13.09 23.51
C LEU A 105 -28.82 12.49 23.49
N ARG A 106 -29.10 11.57 22.53
CA ARG A 106 -30.37 10.84 22.48
C ARG A 106 -30.54 9.84 23.62
N GLN A 107 -29.45 9.33 24.18
CA GLN A 107 -29.45 8.46 25.37
C GLN A 107 -29.57 9.27 26.69
N GLY A 108 -29.75 10.59 26.63
CA GLY A 108 -29.93 11.45 27.81
C GLY A 108 -28.65 12.09 28.37
N HIS A 109 -27.49 11.87 27.73
CA HIS A 109 -26.21 12.45 28.16
C HIS A 109 -25.93 13.78 27.46
N GLN A 110 -26.33 14.89 28.11
CA GLN A 110 -26.21 16.26 27.59
C GLN A 110 -24.78 16.82 27.60
N ASP A 111 -23.85 16.19 28.32
CA ASP A 111 -22.50 16.68 28.59
C ASP A 111 -21.41 15.99 27.74
N ALA A 112 -21.81 15.34 26.63
CA ALA A 112 -20.91 14.59 25.77
C ALA A 112 -19.91 15.49 24.99
N GLU A 113 -18.62 15.31 25.28
CA GLU A 113 -17.51 16.04 24.67
C GLU A 113 -16.60 15.10 23.87
N GLY A 114 -16.34 15.43 22.60
CA GLY A 114 -15.45 14.66 21.73
C GLY A 114 -14.04 15.26 21.68
N THR A 115 -13.03 14.40 21.75
CA THR A 115 -11.62 14.71 21.53
C THR A 115 -11.06 13.78 20.47
N TYR A 116 -10.23 14.31 19.56
CA TYR A 116 -9.63 13.55 18.46
C TYR A 116 -8.12 13.49 18.67
N LEU A 117 -7.59 12.28 18.87
CA LEU A 117 -6.15 12.07 19.07
C LEU A 117 -5.47 11.74 17.74
N ASP A 118 -4.30 12.34 17.55
CA ASP A 118 -3.46 12.18 16.36
C ASP A 118 -4.25 12.24 15.04
N PRO A 119 -5.01 13.32 14.79
CA PRO A 119 -5.88 13.44 13.62
C PRO A 119 -5.13 13.38 12.28
N GLY A 120 -3.81 13.57 12.28
CA GLY A 120 -2.96 13.47 11.10
C GLY A 120 -2.56 12.05 10.71
N LEU A 121 -2.87 11.04 11.54
CA LEU A 121 -2.67 9.64 11.18
C LEU A 121 -3.70 9.15 10.17
N VAL A 122 -3.35 8.08 9.47
CA VAL A 122 -4.22 7.44 8.48
C VAL A 122 -5.51 6.95 9.15
N HIS A 123 -6.67 7.47 8.69
CA HIS A 123 -8.02 7.30 9.27
C HIS A 123 -8.27 7.94 10.66
N GLY A 124 -7.37 8.82 11.11
CA GLY A 124 -7.37 9.38 12.47
C GLY A 124 -6.79 8.40 13.49
N GLY A 125 -6.08 8.92 14.51
CA GLY A 125 -5.45 8.08 15.53
C GLY A 125 -6.48 7.37 16.41
N ALA A 126 -7.25 8.16 17.15
CA ALA A 126 -8.33 7.67 17.99
C ALA A 126 -9.35 8.76 18.30
N VAL A 127 -10.54 8.34 18.72
CA VAL A 127 -11.62 9.24 19.17
C VAL A 127 -11.93 8.94 20.62
N GLU A 128 -12.01 9.98 21.44
CA GLU A 128 -12.43 9.91 22.83
C GLU A 128 -13.70 10.72 23.01
N VAL A 129 -14.77 10.12 23.51
CA VAL A 129 -16.01 10.83 23.84
C VAL A 129 -16.27 10.69 25.33
N ARG A 130 -16.06 11.78 26.07
CA ARG A 130 -16.28 11.86 27.53
C ARG A 130 -17.69 12.32 27.84
N PHE A 131 -18.34 11.72 28.83
CA PHE A 131 -19.73 11.99 29.17
C PHE A 131 -20.08 11.55 30.60
N GLY A 132 -21.29 11.88 31.05
CA GLY A 132 -21.75 11.59 32.41
C GLY A 132 -21.20 12.56 33.44
N GLN A 133 -21.80 12.59 34.64
CA GLN A 133 -21.48 13.60 35.67
C GLN A 133 -19.96 13.78 35.86
N GLY A 134 -19.50 15.03 35.69
CA GLY A 134 -18.08 15.38 35.79
C GLY A 134 -17.19 14.80 34.68
N ARG A 135 -17.76 14.35 33.56
CA ARG A 135 -17.05 13.67 32.45
C ARG A 135 -16.30 12.41 32.90
N SER A 136 -16.91 11.68 33.84
CA SER A 136 -16.35 10.51 34.49
C SER A 136 -16.34 9.24 33.64
N ARG A 137 -17.16 9.17 32.57
CA ARG A 137 -17.24 8.03 31.64
C ARG A 137 -16.61 8.39 30.30
N LEU A 138 -16.05 7.39 29.62
CA LEU A 138 -15.34 7.57 28.36
C LEU A 138 -15.70 6.46 27.36
N ILE A 139 -16.01 6.83 26.11
CA ILE A 139 -15.94 5.91 24.96
C ILE A 139 -14.61 6.16 24.23
N ARG A 140 -13.77 5.14 24.14
CA ARG A 140 -12.49 5.16 23.42
C ARG A 140 -12.62 4.35 22.13
N VAL A 141 -12.58 5.04 21.00
CA VAL A 141 -12.52 4.41 19.68
C VAL A 141 -11.08 4.40 19.16
N GLN A 142 -10.48 3.23 19.05
CA GLN A 142 -9.13 3.07 18.51
C GLN A 142 -9.18 2.78 17.00
N LEU A 143 -8.66 3.71 16.18
CA LEU A 143 -8.71 3.61 14.71
C LEU A 143 -7.36 3.21 14.12
N ALA A 144 -6.29 3.88 14.57
CA ALA A 144 -4.92 3.54 14.20
C ALA A 144 -4.41 2.32 14.96
N ARG A 145 -3.35 1.71 14.45
CA ARG A 145 -2.64 0.62 15.12
C ARG A 145 -1.94 1.13 16.38
N LEU A 146 -1.96 0.31 17.43
CA LEU A 146 -1.09 0.45 18.60
C LEU A 146 -0.35 -0.87 18.81
N SER A 147 0.83 -0.81 19.43
CA SER A 147 1.45 -2.02 19.94
C SER A 147 0.60 -2.59 21.08
N LEU A 148 0.69 -3.91 21.32
CA LEU A 148 -0.02 -4.55 22.43
C LEU A 148 0.33 -3.89 23.77
N ARG A 149 1.62 -3.52 23.95
CA ARG A 149 2.11 -2.84 25.14
C ARG A 149 1.47 -1.45 25.31
N ASP A 150 1.50 -0.62 24.27
CA ASP A 150 0.94 0.74 24.35
C ASP A 150 -0.58 0.70 24.57
N TRP A 151 -1.25 -0.30 24.01
CA TRP A 151 -2.67 -0.55 24.25
C TRP A 151 -2.94 -0.92 25.71
N GLN A 152 -2.16 -1.83 26.31
CA GLN A 152 -2.27 -2.19 27.73
C GLN A 152 -2.03 -0.98 28.64
N GLU A 153 -0.93 -0.25 28.44
CA GLU A 153 -0.59 0.95 29.22
C GLU A 153 -1.66 2.04 29.07
N THR A 154 -2.24 2.20 27.88
CA THR A 154 -3.35 3.14 27.65
C THR A 154 -4.62 2.70 28.37
N ARG A 155 -4.92 1.40 28.36
CA ARG A 155 -6.11 0.84 29.00
C ARG A 155 -6.05 1.00 30.52
N GLU A 156 -4.91 0.71 31.13
CA GLU A 156 -4.67 0.96 32.56
C GLU A 156 -4.81 2.45 32.91
N ARG A 157 -4.10 3.32 32.18
CA ARG A 157 -4.16 4.77 32.40
C ARG A 157 -5.57 5.35 32.29
N LEU A 158 -6.38 4.87 31.34
CA LEU A 158 -7.75 5.34 31.17
C LEU A 158 -8.67 4.79 32.27
N ALA A 159 -8.49 3.53 32.67
CA ALA A 159 -9.25 2.93 33.77
C ALA A 159 -9.00 3.64 35.11
N ASP A 160 -7.77 4.11 35.35
CA ASP A 160 -7.43 4.88 36.56
C ASP A 160 -8.11 6.25 36.63
N ARG A 161 -8.43 6.84 35.47
CA ARG A 161 -8.93 8.22 35.34
C ARG A 161 -10.45 8.30 35.19
N HIS A 162 -11.09 7.22 34.78
CA HIS A 162 -12.50 7.21 34.41
C HIS A 162 -13.21 6.04 35.08
N THR A 163 -14.40 6.29 35.61
CA THR A 163 -15.19 5.26 36.31
C THR A 163 -15.58 4.13 35.36
N HIS A 164 -15.80 4.44 34.08
CA HIS A 164 -16.08 3.46 33.03
C HIS A 164 -15.39 3.87 31.73
N VAL A 165 -14.66 2.93 31.12
CA VAL A 165 -14.02 3.10 29.80
C VAL A 165 -14.55 2.05 28.83
N HIS A 166 -15.31 2.51 27.85
CA HIS A 166 -15.92 1.67 26.83
C HIS A 166 -15.05 1.65 25.58
N TRP A 167 -14.50 0.50 25.22
CA TRP A 167 -13.61 0.36 24.07
C TRP A 167 -14.38 -0.04 22.81
N ALA A 168 -14.05 0.62 21.70
CA ALA A 168 -14.48 0.22 20.37
C ALA A 168 -13.31 0.28 19.37
N TYR A 169 -13.35 -0.58 18.36
CA TYR A 169 -12.21 -0.85 17.50
C TYR A 169 -12.54 -0.65 16.02
N GLY A 170 -11.79 0.26 15.40
CA GLY A 170 -11.88 0.52 13.96
C GLY A 170 -11.37 -0.65 13.11
N PRO A 171 -11.64 -0.64 11.80
CA PRO A 171 -11.26 -1.72 10.89
C PRO A 171 -9.75 -1.97 10.79
N TYR A 172 -8.92 -0.96 11.04
CA TYR A 172 -7.49 -0.99 10.77
C TYR A 172 -6.58 -1.10 12.00
N CYS A 173 -7.14 -1.01 13.21
CA CYS A 173 -6.37 -0.95 14.45
C CYS A 173 -5.64 -2.27 14.79
N GLY A 174 -6.18 -3.41 14.35
CA GLY A 174 -5.60 -4.73 14.62
C GLY A 174 -5.73 -5.24 16.07
N LEU A 175 -6.43 -4.51 16.94
CA LEU A 175 -6.49 -4.79 18.39
C LEU A 175 -7.75 -5.52 18.84
N SER A 176 -8.76 -5.65 17.98
CA SER A 176 -10.04 -6.24 18.38
C SER A 176 -9.92 -7.67 18.87
N HIS A 177 -9.01 -8.47 18.30
CA HIS A 177 -8.78 -9.86 18.76
C HIS A 177 -8.26 -9.89 20.20
N ASN A 178 -7.36 -8.97 20.56
CA ASN A 178 -6.83 -8.88 21.92
C ASN A 178 -7.93 -8.51 22.92
N GLU A 179 -8.92 -7.72 22.49
CA GLU A 179 -10.11 -7.45 23.31
C GLU A 179 -11.01 -8.69 23.42
N VAL A 180 -11.26 -9.41 22.32
CA VAL A 180 -12.01 -10.67 22.35
C VAL A 180 -11.38 -11.67 23.33
N ASP A 181 -10.05 -11.79 23.32
CA ASP A 181 -9.33 -12.67 24.24
C ASP A 181 -9.48 -12.23 25.71
N ALA A 182 -9.57 -10.93 25.96
CA ALA A 182 -9.66 -10.38 27.31
C ALA A 182 -11.09 -10.32 27.88
N ALA A 183 -12.09 -10.08 27.03
CA ALA A 183 -13.47 -9.76 27.41
C ALA A 183 -14.53 -10.69 26.79
N GLY A 184 -14.11 -11.70 26.02
CA GLY A 184 -14.99 -12.65 25.32
C GLY A 184 -15.60 -12.10 24.03
N HIS A 185 -15.61 -10.78 23.84
CA HIS A 185 -16.07 -10.10 22.63
C HIS A 185 -15.36 -8.76 22.45
N ALA A 186 -15.47 -8.18 21.25
CA ALA A 186 -14.99 -6.83 20.96
C ALA A 186 -16.02 -6.01 20.18
N ILE A 187 -16.21 -4.76 20.60
CA ILE A 187 -17.04 -3.81 19.86
C ILE A 187 -16.25 -3.26 18.67
N ARG A 188 -16.77 -3.48 17.47
CA ARG A 188 -16.24 -2.98 16.21
C ARG A 188 -17.03 -1.75 15.77
N ILE A 189 -16.35 -0.81 15.14
CA ILE A 189 -16.99 0.38 14.56
C ILE A 189 -16.47 0.61 13.14
N SER A 190 -17.33 1.03 12.23
CA SER A 190 -16.98 1.28 10.83
C SER A 190 -17.88 2.36 10.24
N CYS A 191 -17.36 3.08 9.24
CA CYS A 191 -18.12 4.06 8.46
C CYS A 191 -18.42 3.55 7.06
N ARG A 192 -19.65 3.79 6.59
CA ARG A 192 -20.09 3.46 5.23
C ARG A 192 -20.66 4.69 4.56
N THR A 193 -20.44 4.82 3.26
CA THR A 193 -21.04 5.91 2.50
C THR A 193 -22.49 5.59 2.19
N GLU A 194 -23.40 6.41 2.70
CA GLU A 194 -24.83 6.32 2.47
C GLU A 194 -25.34 7.67 1.97
N GLY A 195 -25.81 7.70 0.72
CA GLY A 195 -26.13 8.94 0.03
C GLY A 195 -24.93 9.88 -0.02
N GLU A 196 -25.04 11.02 0.68
CA GLU A 196 -24.03 12.10 0.71
C GLU A 196 -23.27 12.18 2.04
N THR A 197 -23.42 11.17 2.91
CA THR A 197 -22.78 11.17 4.23
C THR A 197 -22.13 9.83 4.56
N ARG A 198 -21.41 9.81 5.68
CA ARG A 198 -20.80 8.60 6.24
C ARG A 198 -21.65 8.15 7.43
N ALA A 199 -22.36 7.04 7.27
CA ALA A 199 -23.14 6.41 8.32
C ALA A 199 -22.23 5.53 9.18
N VAL A 200 -22.45 5.55 10.51
CA VAL A 200 -21.64 4.82 11.49
C VAL A 200 -22.35 3.55 11.90
N TYR A 201 -21.66 2.43 11.72
CA TYR A 201 -22.09 1.09 12.07
C TYR A 201 -21.27 0.55 13.23
N VAL A 202 -21.91 -0.18 14.12
CA VAL A 202 -21.30 -0.86 15.27
C VAL A 202 -21.60 -2.35 15.18
N GLY A 203 -20.64 -3.19 15.52
CA GLY A 203 -20.83 -4.64 15.53
C GLY A 203 -20.13 -5.31 16.69
N THR A 204 -20.58 -6.51 17.04
CA THR A 204 -19.93 -7.35 18.07
C THR A 204 -19.15 -8.47 17.40
N GLN A 205 -17.83 -8.50 17.62
CA GLN A 205 -16.95 -9.57 17.19
C GLN A 205 -16.76 -10.58 18.34
N TYR A 206 -16.93 -11.87 18.07
CA TYR A 206 -16.66 -12.97 19.01
C TYR A 206 -15.39 -13.76 18.62
N SER A 207 -15.02 -14.74 19.45
CA SER A 207 -13.82 -15.58 19.27
C SER A 207 -13.85 -16.43 18.00
N ASP A 208 -15.04 -16.77 17.50
CA ASP A 208 -15.26 -17.45 16.22
C ASP A 208 -15.11 -16.49 15.00
N ASN A 209 -14.82 -15.21 15.25
CA ASN A 209 -14.82 -14.12 14.26
C ASN A 209 -16.17 -13.81 13.62
N SER A 210 -17.27 -14.31 14.19
CA SER A 210 -18.60 -13.86 13.79
C SER A 210 -18.76 -12.38 14.11
N LEU A 211 -19.35 -11.63 13.18
CA LEU A 211 -19.51 -10.19 13.28
C LEU A 211 -20.82 -9.78 12.60
N ALA A 212 -21.77 -9.31 13.40
CA ALA A 212 -23.00 -8.69 12.90
C ALA A 212 -22.90 -7.18 13.08
N TRP A 213 -23.26 -6.42 12.04
CA TRP A 213 -23.24 -4.97 12.04
C TRP A 213 -24.65 -4.42 12.18
N SER A 214 -24.80 -3.43 13.06
CA SER A 214 -26.04 -2.69 13.30
C SER A 214 -25.77 -1.20 13.17
N ALA A 215 -26.80 -0.41 12.86
CA ALA A 215 -26.65 1.04 12.88
C ALA A 215 -26.40 1.52 14.32
N LEU A 216 -25.58 2.55 14.53
CA LEU A 216 -25.34 3.08 15.88
C LEU A 216 -26.65 3.49 16.59
N THR A 217 -27.67 3.90 15.84
CA THR A 217 -29.00 4.24 16.34
C THR A 217 -29.76 3.06 16.95
N GLU A 218 -29.43 1.83 16.56
CA GLU A 218 -30.03 0.60 17.07
C GLU A 218 -29.31 0.08 18.33
N CYS A 219 -28.13 0.63 18.64
CA CYS A 219 -27.40 0.29 19.85
C CYS A 219 -27.90 1.10 21.06
N ARG A 220 -27.77 0.52 22.25
CA ARG A 220 -28.05 1.20 23.53
C ARG A 220 -26.80 1.28 24.39
N LEU A 221 -26.76 2.27 25.28
CA LEU A 221 -25.67 2.40 26.24
C LEU A 221 -26.07 1.73 27.57
N SER A 222 -25.22 0.88 28.12
CA SER A 222 -25.35 0.32 29.47
C SER A 222 -24.17 0.73 30.36
N ASN A 223 -24.09 0.16 31.57
CA ASN A 223 -22.91 0.31 32.43
C ASN A 223 -21.73 -0.53 31.93
N GLU A 224 -21.99 -1.65 31.26
CA GLU A 224 -20.99 -2.53 30.64
C GLU A 224 -20.46 -1.98 29.31
N GLY A 225 -21.23 -1.13 28.63
CA GLY A 225 -20.76 -0.40 27.44
C GLY A 225 -21.78 -0.23 26.34
N ILE A 226 -21.32 -0.24 25.10
CA ILE A 226 -22.20 -0.16 23.93
C ILE A 226 -22.80 -1.55 23.69
N ILE A 227 -24.10 -1.67 23.91
CA ILE A 227 -24.84 -2.92 23.68
C ILE A 227 -25.42 -2.87 22.27
N THR A 228 -24.94 -3.80 21.43
CA THR A 228 -25.50 -4.01 20.09
C THR A 228 -26.72 -4.92 20.15
N PRO A 229 -27.62 -4.92 19.16
CA PRO A 229 -28.76 -5.84 19.11
C PRO A 229 -28.37 -7.31 19.26
N ARG A 230 -27.21 -7.71 18.73
CA ARG A 230 -26.69 -9.08 18.87
C ARG A 230 -26.30 -9.40 20.31
N LEU A 231 -25.67 -8.46 21.01
CA LEU A 231 -25.30 -8.62 22.42
C LEU A 231 -26.52 -8.59 23.34
N ASP A 232 -27.57 -7.86 22.96
CA ASP A 232 -28.83 -7.75 23.72
C ASP A 232 -29.72 -9.00 23.58
N ALA A 233 -29.62 -9.71 22.46
CA ALA A 233 -30.36 -10.94 22.20
C ALA A 233 -29.81 -12.16 22.98
N GLU A 234 -28.64 -12.03 23.61
CA GLU A 234 -28.06 -13.09 24.42
C GLU A 234 -28.74 -13.17 25.81
N PRO A 235 -29.05 -14.39 26.30
CA PRO A 235 -29.55 -14.53 27.66
C PRO A 235 -28.50 -14.05 28.66
N PRO A 236 -28.90 -13.40 29.77
CA PRO A 236 -27.96 -12.92 30.78
C PRO A 236 -27.15 -14.09 31.32
N ALA A 237 -25.86 -14.11 31.03
CA ALA A 237 -24.98 -15.18 31.49
C ALA A 237 -24.89 -15.12 33.02
N SER A 238 -25.41 -16.16 33.68
CA SER A 238 -25.08 -16.46 35.07
C SER A 238 -23.57 -16.44 35.24
N SER A 239 -23.11 -15.66 36.22
CA SER A 239 -21.76 -15.65 36.75
C SER A 239 -21.29 -17.08 37.01
N THR A 240 -20.51 -17.62 36.06
CA THR A 240 -19.86 -18.93 36.12
C THR A 240 -18.46 -18.73 35.54
N PRO A 241 -17.42 -19.34 36.15
CA PRO A 241 -16.09 -18.76 36.22
C PRO A 241 -15.36 -18.79 34.87
N VAL A 242 -14.43 -17.83 34.74
CA VAL A 242 -13.39 -17.73 33.72
C VAL A 242 -13.01 -19.12 33.20
N PRO A 243 -13.32 -19.46 31.93
CA PRO A 243 -12.79 -20.68 31.36
C PRO A 243 -11.27 -20.56 31.36
N ALA A 244 -10.62 -21.55 31.96
CA ALA A 244 -9.17 -21.70 31.95
C ALA A 244 -8.65 -21.43 30.55
N SER A 245 -7.59 -20.60 30.47
CA SER A 245 -6.89 -20.19 29.26
C SER A 245 -6.70 -21.37 28.32
N ARG A 246 -7.64 -21.54 27.40
CA ARG A 246 -7.49 -22.45 26.28
C ARG A 246 -6.47 -21.80 25.36
N SER A 247 -5.42 -22.55 25.09
CA SER A 247 -4.30 -22.21 24.23
C SER A 247 -4.85 -21.77 22.86
N VAL A 248 -4.97 -20.46 22.64
CA VAL A 248 -5.33 -19.91 21.33
C VAL A 248 -4.12 -19.97 20.44
N ALA A 249 -4.36 -20.36 19.19
CA ALA A 249 -3.38 -20.82 18.25
C ALA A 249 -3.60 -20.06 16.93
N PHE A 250 -2.78 -19.03 16.65
CA PHE A 250 -2.95 -18.17 15.46
C PHE A 250 -2.48 -18.89 14.19
N PRO A 251 -3.27 -19.00 13.10
CA PRO A 251 -2.72 -19.48 11.84
C PRO A 251 -1.84 -18.39 11.22
N LEU A 252 -0.52 -18.57 11.28
CA LEU A 252 0.40 -17.74 10.51
C LEU A 252 0.34 -18.14 9.03
N ALA A 253 0.19 -17.16 8.13
CA ALA A 253 0.08 -17.49 6.71
C ALA A 253 1.33 -18.27 6.24
N PRO A 254 1.17 -19.37 5.49
CA PRO A 254 2.30 -20.21 5.07
C PRO A 254 3.39 -19.38 4.40
N GLY A 255 4.63 -19.55 4.87
CA GLY A 255 5.78 -18.83 4.33
C GLY A 255 5.86 -17.37 4.73
N THR A 256 5.29 -16.99 5.89
CA THR A 256 5.50 -15.69 6.51
C THR A 256 6.54 -15.70 7.62
N ILE A 257 6.90 -16.87 8.15
CA ILE A 257 7.94 -17.05 9.17
C ILE A 257 8.84 -18.22 8.76
N ALA A 258 10.13 -18.06 9.01
CA ALA A 258 11.12 -19.13 8.97
C ALA A 258 11.83 -19.22 10.33
N PHE A 259 12.42 -20.38 10.62
CA PHE A 259 13.18 -20.60 11.85
C PHE A 259 14.35 -21.56 11.66
N THR A 260 15.34 -21.48 12.55
CA THR A 260 16.46 -22.44 12.67
C THR A 260 16.32 -23.22 13.98
N ALA A 261 16.43 -24.55 13.96
CA ALA A 261 16.42 -25.35 15.19
C ALA A 261 17.87 -25.70 15.58
N ALA A 262 18.32 -25.25 16.74
CA ALA A 262 19.73 -25.41 17.16
C ALA A 262 19.92 -26.35 18.36
N THR A 263 18.96 -26.48 19.28
CA THR A 263 19.15 -27.30 20.49
C THR A 263 17.83 -27.83 21.04
N GLU A 264 17.73 -29.16 21.20
CA GLU A 264 16.62 -29.82 21.92
C GLU A 264 16.84 -29.59 23.43
N LEU A 265 15.89 -28.95 24.09
CA LEU A 265 15.91 -28.70 25.53
C LEU A 265 15.25 -29.87 26.29
N PRO A 266 15.71 -30.21 27.51
CA PRO A 266 15.00 -31.16 28.36
C PRO A 266 13.59 -30.63 28.66
N ALA A 267 12.56 -31.38 28.26
CA ALA A 267 11.17 -30.96 28.34
C ALA A 267 10.74 -30.76 29.81
N PRO A 268 10.23 -29.59 30.22
CA PRO A 268 9.85 -29.38 31.62
C PRO A 268 8.53 -30.05 32.00
N HIS A 269 7.53 -30.18 31.11
CA HIS A 269 6.24 -30.82 31.42
C HIS A 269 5.50 -31.22 30.12
N PRO A 270 4.61 -32.24 30.14
CA PRO A 270 3.71 -32.54 29.04
C PRO A 270 2.76 -31.36 28.77
N ASP A 271 2.31 -31.24 27.52
CA ASP A 271 1.29 -30.27 27.09
C ASP A 271 -0.03 -30.48 27.89
N PRO A 272 -0.96 -29.50 27.98
CA PRO A 272 -2.22 -29.65 28.74
C PRO A 272 -3.06 -30.88 28.36
N ASP A 273 -2.86 -31.38 27.13
CA ASP A 273 -3.56 -32.55 26.57
C ASP A 273 -2.79 -33.88 26.78
N GLY A 274 -1.70 -33.89 27.56
CA GLY A 274 -0.97 -35.12 27.94
C GLY A 274 -0.10 -35.74 26.85
N THR A 275 0.05 -35.08 25.70
CA THR A 275 0.84 -35.59 24.57
C THR A 275 2.34 -35.33 24.80
N PRO A 276 3.23 -36.32 24.62
CA PRO A 276 4.68 -36.10 24.74
C PRO A 276 5.17 -35.17 23.63
N VAL A 277 5.91 -34.13 24.02
CA VAL A 277 6.45 -33.10 23.13
C VAL A 277 7.95 -32.93 23.29
N ARG A 278 8.62 -32.49 22.21
CA ARG A 278 10.03 -32.08 22.17
C ARG A 278 10.09 -30.56 22.13
N LEU A 279 10.98 -29.97 22.93
CA LEU A 279 11.17 -28.52 23.01
C LEU A 279 12.49 -28.15 22.33
N TYR A 280 12.47 -27.12 21.48
CA TYR A 280 13.64 -26.59 20.79
C TYR A 280 13.81 -25.12 21.11
N GLU A 281 15.05 -24.65 21.22
CA GLU A 281 15.36 -23.23 21.13
C GLU A 281 15.75 -22.89 19.69
N ALA A 282 15.14 -21.83 19.16
CA ALA A 282 15.21 -21.49 17.75
C ALA A 282 15.23 -19.98 17.53
N ASP A 283 15.98 -19.56 16.52
CA ASP A 283 15.92 -18.20 16.00
C ASP A 283 14.82 -18.15 14.92
N LEU A 284 13.89 -17.20 15.05
CA LEU A 284 12.72 -17.03 14.18
C LEU A 284 12.79 -15.69 13.47
N GLN A 285 12.48 -15.65 12.19
CA GLN A 285 12.32 -14.39 11.46
C GLN A 285 10.98 -14.36 10.72
N PRO A 286 10.05 -13.48 11.11
CA PRO A 286 8.92 -13.10 10.28
C PRO A 286 9.38 -12.26 9.07
N ILE A 287 8.69 -12.37 7.93
CA ILE A 287 8.95 -11.55 6.74
C ILE A 287 8.87 -10.06 7.12
N GLY A 288 9.96 -9.33 6.85
CA GLY A 288 10.03 -7.90 7.12
C GLY A 288 10.29 -7.52 8.58
N SER A 289 10.64 -8.50 9.43
CA SER A 289 10.96 -8.31 10.85
C SER A 289 12.37 -8.79 11.18
N THR A 290 12.90 -8.34 12.31
CA THR A 290 14.19 -8.82 12.85
C THR A 290 14.06 -10.25 13.39
N VAL A 291 15.19 -10.95 13.47
CA VAL A 291 15.27 -12.27 14.13
C VAL A 291 14.92 -12.13 15.60
N VAL A 292 14.09 -13.05 16.10
CA VAL A 292 13.71 -13.17 17.50
C VAL A 292 13.96 -14.59 17.95
N ARG A 293 14.62 -14.74 19.09
CA ARG A 293 14.84 -16.05 19.71
C ARG A 293 13.60 -16.49 20.47
N ALA A 294 13.10 -17.68 20.18
CA ALA A 294 11.96 -18.25 20.90
C ALA A 294 12.08 -19.78 21.03
N ARG A 295 11.14 -20.35 21.80
CA ARG A 295 11.07 -21.79 22.01
C ARG A 295 9.99 -22.40 21.13
N ILE A 296 10.29 -23.50 20.46
CA ILE A 296 9.38 -24.22 19.56
C ILE A 296 9.09 -25.59 20.16
N THR A 297 7.82 -25.95 20.26
CA THR A 297 7.38 -27.27 20.72
C THR A 297 6.90 -28.12 19.53
N LEU A 298 7.38 -29.37 19.42
CA LEU A 298 7.00 -30.33 18.38
C LEU A 298 6.51 -31.66 18.99
N PRO A 299 5.50 -32.34 18.39
CA PRO A 299 5.08 -33.67 18.82
C PRO A 299 6.24 -34.71 18.81
N HIS A 300 6.29 -35.60 19.82
CA HIS A 300 7.40 -36.57 19.97
C HIS A 300 7.56 -37.54 18.79
N ALA A 301 6.47 -37.81 18.06
CA ALA A 301 6.44 -38.66 16.87
C ALA A 301 7.19 -38.07 15.65
N HIS A 302 7.63 -36.81 15.71
CA HIS A 302 8.41 -36.21 14.62
C HIS A 302 9.87 -36.68 14.62
N PRO A 303 10.46 -36.91 13.42
CA PRO A 303 11.89 -37.16 13.32
C PRO A 303 12.66 -35.94 13.85
N ARG A 304 13.74 -36.21 14.61
CA ARG A 304 14.62 -35.14 15.14
C ARG A 304 15.00 -34.20 14.00
N LEU A 305 14.77 -32.91 14.19
CA LEU A 305 15.19 -31.90 13.22
C LEU A 305 16.73 -31.91 13.12
N PRO A 306 17.31 -32.18 11.94
CA PRO A 306 18.73 -31.93 11.73
C PRO A 306 18.99 -30.41 11.69
N LEU A 307 20.19 -30.01 12.11
CA LEU A 307 20.73 -28.66 12.41
C LEU A 307 20.54 -27.55 11.34
N THR A 308 19.81 -27.80 10.26
CA THR A 308 19.72 -26.90 9.10
C THR A 308 18.42 -27.19 8.34
N ASN A 309 17.31 -26.55 8.71
CA ASN A 309 16.17 -26.41 7.80
C ASN A 309 15.40 -25.11 8.09
N CYS A 310 15.33 -24.22 7.10
CA CYS A 310 14.30 -23.19 7.04
C CYS A 310 13.02 -23.87 6.53
N THR A 311 12.02 -24.04 7.39
CA THR A 311 10.70 -24.54 6.96
C THR A 311 9.68 -23.42 7.01
N SER A 312 8.95 -23.22 5.91
CA SER A 312 7.75 -22.40 5.88
C SER A 312 6.58 -23.24 6.38
N SER A 313 6.17 -23.03 7.64
CA SER A 313 4.98 -23.67 8.17
C SER A 313 3.94 -22.62 8.57
N THR A 314 2.79 -23.12 9.02
CA THR A 314 1.73 -22.39 9.71
C THR A 314 1.99 -22.52 11.22
N PRO A 315 2.83 -21.70 11.88
CA PRO A 315 2.89 -21.80 13.34
C PRO A 315 1.56 -21.34 13.93
N GLN A 316 1.21 -21.95 15.06
CA GLN A 316 0.05 -21.69 15.88
C GLN A 316 0.55 -21.19 17.26
N PRO A 317 0.95 -19.91 17.39
CA PRO A 317 1.51 -19.41 18.63
C PRO A 317 0.51 -19.57 19.77
N THR A 318 0.90 -20.29 20.82
CA THR A 318 0.25 -20.27 22.13
C THR A 318 1.20 -19.59 23.11
N CYS A 319 0.75 -18.50 23.73
CA CYS A 319 1.58 -17.77 24.70
C CYS A 319 1.26 -18.27 26.11
N CYS A 320 2.04 -19.23 26.63
CA CYS A 320 1.96 -19.59 28.05
C CYS A 320 2.73 -18.57 28.89
N ARG A 321 2.02 -17.72 29.64
CA ARG A 321 2.63 -16.76 30.57
C ARG A 321 2.91 -17.47 31.90
N SER A 322 4.15 -17.89 32.15
CA SER A 322 4.61 -18.28 33.48
C SER A 322 5.32 -17.10 34.16
N PRO A 323 5.16 -16.85 35.48
CA PRO A 323 5.49 -15.56 36.11
C PRO A 323 7.00 -15.27 36.29
N LYS A 324 7.90 -16.16 35.86
CA LYS A 324 9.35 -15.99 36.04
C LYS A 324 10.09 -16.01 34.71
N ARG A 325 10.11 -14.84 34.06
CA ARG A 325 10.98 -14.40 32.95
C ARG A 325 11.75 -15.51 32.20
N PRO A 326 11.11 -16.31 31.33
CA PRO A 326 11.78 -17.00 30.23
C PRO A 326 11.38 -16.34 28.87
N PRO A 327 12.09 -16.65 27.77
CA PRO A 327 11.68 -16.19 26.43
C PRO A 327 10.30 -16.77 26.04
N PRO A 328 9.54 -16.09 25.15
CA PRO A 328 8.22 -16.55 24.70
C PRO A 328 8.30 -17.95 24.05
N SER A 329 7.30 -18.78 24.35
CA SER A 329 7.13 -20.13 23.79
C SER A 329 6.13 -20.09 22.63
N LEU A 330 6.36 -20.86 21.57
CA LEU A 330 5.46 -21.06 20.42
C LEU A 330 5.18 -22.57 20.25
N HIS A 331 3.90 -22.96 20.16
CA HIS A 331 3.50 -24.29 19.67
C HIS A 331 3.27 -24.27 18.15
N GLY A 332 3.38 -25.44 17.51
CA GLY A 332 2.92 -25.61 16.14
C GLY A 332 2.42 -27.03 15.90
N SER A 333 1.27 -27.17 15.23
CA SER A 333 0.85 -28.44 14.61
C SER A 333 1.14 -28.38 13.10
N TYR A 334 1.54 -29.51 12.50
CA TYR A 334 2.10 -29.55 11.15
C TYR A 334 1.37 -30.52 10.21
N ALA A 335 1.21 -30.12 8.94
CA ALA A 335 0.90 -31.00 7.81
C ALA A 335 1.88 -30.71 6.64
N PRO A 336 2.47 -31.73 5.98
CA PRO A 336 3.55 -31.53 5.02
C PRO A 336 3.04 -31.02 3.67
N THR A 337 3.57 -29.89 3.19
CA THR A 337 3.54 -29.56 1.76
C THR A 337 4.76 -28.70 1.40
N ALA A 338 5.58 -29.24 0.48
CA ALA A 338 6.72 -28.61 -0.23
C ALA A 338 8.16 -28.86 0.31
N PRO A 339 9.17 -28.92 -0.60
CA PRO A 339 10.44 -29.60 -0.37
C PRO A 339 11.55 -28.70 0.22
N ARG A 340 12.59 -29.38 0.74
CA ARG A 340 13.82 -28.81 1.31
C ARG A 340 14.42 -27.69 0.43
N PRO A 341 14.71 -26.49 0.98
CA PRO A 341 15.66 -25.58 0.38
C PRO A 341 17.07 -26.14 0.54
N THR A 342 17.84 -26.16 -0.54
CA THR A 342 19.31 -26.24 -0.49
C THR A 342 19.87 -25.04 0.27
N GLN A 343 21.08 -25.17 0.84
CA GLN A 343 21.84 -24.26 1.74
C GLN A 343 21.96 -22.75 1.38
N GLN A 344 21.15 -22.23 0.47
CA GLN A 344 21.10 -20.84 0.07
C GLN A 344 20.08 -20.10 0.94
N THR A 345 20.51 -19.07 1.68
CA THR A 345 19.65 -18.17 2.45
C THR A 345 18.54 -17.62 1.55
N ASP A 346 17.28 -17.93 1.87
CA ASP A 346 16.13 -17.43 1.13
C ASP A 346 16.07 -15.90 1.32
N THR A 347 16.06 -15.15 0.22
CA THR A 347 16.01 -13.68 0.20
C THR A 347 14.85 -13.06 0.99
N ARG A 348 13.83 -13.85 1.36
CA ARG A 348 12.73 -13.42 2.22
C ARG A 348 13.10 -13.30 3.71
N TRP A 349 14.17 -13.97 4.15
CA TRP A 349 14.63 -14.02 5.53
C TRP A 349 16.15 -13.92 5.60
N PRO A 350 16.70 -12.74 5.31
CA PRO A 350 18.14 -12.55 5.13
C PRO A 350 18.93 -12.72 6.43
N ASP A 351 18.28 -12.60 7.59
CA ASP A 351 18.95 -12.60 8.90
C ASP A 351 18.92 -13.98 9.57
N LEU A 352 18.22 -14.96 8.99
CA LEU A 352 18.25 -16.36 9.47
C LEU A 352 19.48 -17.10 8.95
N CYS A 353 20.53 -17.12 9.77
CA CYS A 353 21.72 -17.94 9.54
C CYS A 353 21.63 -19.26 10.33
N PRO A 354 21.94 -20.43 9.74
CA PRO A 354 22.12 -21.64 10.51
C PRO A 354 23.30 -21.47 11.48
N ALA A 355 23.16 -21.94 12.72
CA ALA A 355 24.31 -22.05 13.61
C ALA A 355 25.30 -23.05 12.99
N SER A 356 26.54 -22.62 12.77
CA SER A 356 27.64 -23.49 12.36
C SER A 356 27.71 -24.67 13.33
N GLN A 357 27.73 -25.91 12.79
CA GLN A 357 27.81 -27.11 13.63
C GLN A 357 29.00 -26.98 14.60
N PRO A 358 28.85 -27.35 15.88
CA PRO A 358 30.00 -27.56 16.74
C PRO A 358 30.81 -28.69 16.13
N SER A 359 32.06 -28.41 15.75
CA SER A 359 33.00 -29.43 15.30
C SER A 359 33.06 -30.55 16.36
N GLU A 360 32.87 -31.79 15.92
CA GLU A 360 33.08 -32.96 16.74
C GLU A 360 34.52 -32.95 17.28
N SER A 361 34.60 -32.79 18.60
CA SER A 361 35.56 -33.38 19.53
C SER A 361 36.87 -33.91 18.93
N SER A 362 37.93 -33.11 19.01
CA SER A 362 39.27 -33.67 19.23
C SER A 362 39.55 -33.73 20.75
N PRO A 363 40.17 -34.80 21.26
CA PRO A 363 40.31 -35.02 22.70
C PRO A 363 41.30 -34.03 23.36
N PRO A 364 41.21 -33.85 24.69
CA PRO A 364 41.70 -32.65 25.38
C PRO A 364 43.18 -32.79 25.77
N THR A 365 43.90 -31.68 25.83
CA THR A 365 45.09 -31.55 26.68
C THR A 365 45.15 -30.10 27.20
N PRO A 366 45.41 -29.90 28.51
CA PRO A 366 45.06 -28.67 29.21
C PRO A 366 46.17 -27.63 29.06
N THR A 367 45.82 -26.36 29.30
CA THR A 367 46.49 -25.46 30.27
C THR A 367 46.12 -24.01 29.95
N THR A 368 45.40 -23.41 30.90
CA THR A 368 45.51 -22.02 31.35
C THR A 368 45.82 -20.95 30.29
N THR A 369 44.83 -20.09 30.02
CA THR A 369 44.89 -18.64 30.32
C THR A 369 43.50 -18.06 30.01
N GLU A 370 42.82 -17.53 31.03
CA GLU A 370 41.65 -16.67 30.85
C GLU A 370 42.02 -15.46 29.99
N LEU A 371 41.23 -15.17 28.95
CA LEU A 371 41.14 -13.84 28.37
C LEU A 371 39.67 -13.38 28.41
N PRO A 372 39.40 -12.12 28.78
CA PRO A 372 38.09 -11.68 29.24
C PRO A 372 37.09 -11.52 28.10
N THR A 373 35.85 -11.91 28.37
CA THR A 373 34.65 -11.63 27.57
C THR A 373 34.54 -10.13 27.30
N SER A 374 34.68 -9.71 26.04
CA SER A 374 34.40 -8.33 25.62
C SER A 374 32.89 -8.07 25.72
N THR A 375 32.53 -7.17 26.63
CA THR A 375 31.20 -6.56 26.71
C THR A 375 30.93 -5.68 25.48
N PRO A 376 29.67 -5.55 25.03
CA PRO A 376 29.33 -4.66 23.92
C PRO A 376 29.58 -3.20 24.33
N ARG A 377 30.53 -2.55 23.66
CA ARG A 377 30.95 -1.17 23.94
C ARG A 377 29.93 -0.19 23.36
N THR A 378 29.47 0.75 24.18
CA THR A 378 28.41 1.72 23.83
C THR A 378 29.00 2.93 23.10
N LEU A 379 28.45 3.33 21.94
CA LEU A 379 28.86 4.55 21.23
C LEU A 379 28.59 5.81 22.09
N PRO A 380 29.47 6.83 22.09
CA PRO A 380 29.40 7.98 23.01
C PRO A 380 28.08 8.78 22.97
N LEU A 381 27.46 8.92 21.80
CA LEU A 381 26.19 9.65 21.60
C LEU A 381 24.96 8.73 21.55
N GLY A 382 25.15 7.41 21.65
CA GLY A 382 24.13 6.43 21.29
C GLY A 382 23.96 6.29 19.76
N GLU A 383 23.44 5.13 19.33
CA GLU A 383 23.40 4.76 17.91
C GLU A 383 22.48 5.67 17.08
N ALA A 384 21.26 5.96 17.55
CA ALA A 384 20.29 6.77 16.82
C ALA A 384 20.79 8.21 16.55
N GLU A 385 21.46 8.82 17.53
CA GLU A 385 22.00 10.17 17.40
C GLU A 385 23.24 10.19 16.50
N THR A 386 24.10 9.18 16.60
CA THR A 386 25.25 8.99 15.70
C THR A 386 24.80 8.92 14.23
N LEU A 387 23.74 8.14 13.94
CA LEU A 387 23.17 8.04 12.60
C LEU A 387 22.59 9.37 12.10
N ARG A 388 21.98 10.16 12.99
CA ARG A 388 21.45 11.50 12.66
C ARG A 388 22.55 12.47 12.27
N VAL A 389 23.66 12.46 13.01
CA VAL A 389 24.86 13.28 12.74
C VAL A 389 25.50 12.86 11.43
N PHE A 390 25.67 11.56 11.19
CA PHE A 390 26.27 11.04 9.95
C PHE A 390 25.47 11.44 8.71
N ARG A 391 24.14 11.26 8.73
CA ARG A 391 23.25 11.66 7.63
C ARG A 391 23.34 13.16 7.36
N SER A 392 23.24 13.98 8.40
CA SER A 392 23.30 15.46 8.26
C SER A 392 24.62 15.91 7.65
N LYS A 393 25.74 15.30 8.05
CA LYS A 393 27.07 15.62 7.51
C LYS A 393 27.21 15.19 6.05
N LEU A 394 26.78 13.97 5.71
CA LEU A 394 26.85 13.47 4.33
C LEU A 394 25.97 14.28 3.37
N GLU A 395 24.81 14.76 3.82
CA GLU A 395 23.99 15.70 3.05
C GLU A 395 24.69 17.05 2.82
N LEU A 396 25.44 17.55 3.81
CA LEU A 396 26.25 18.76 3.66
C LEU A 396 27.40 18.54 2.66
N VAL A 397 28.07 17.39 2.73
CA VAL A 397 29.12 17.00 1.78
C VAL A 397 28.55 16.85 0.36
N ALA A 398 27.35 16.29 0.22
CA ALA A 398 26.64 16.20 -1.05
C ALA A 398 26.36 17.60 -1.65
N ARG A 399 25.93 18.55 -0.81
CA ARG A 399 25.70 19.96 -1.23
C ARG A 399 26.98 20.64 -1.70
N ALA A 400 28.10 20.37 -1.05
CA ALA A 400 29.40 20.90 -1.44
C ALA A 400 30.05 20.17 -2.63
N ARG A 401 29.37 19.16 -3.21
CA ARG A 401 29.93 18.22 -4.19
C ARG A 401 31.26 17.59 -3.75
N GLY A 402 31.40 17.38 -2.44
CA GLY A 402 32.61 16.86 -1.82
C GLY A 402 32.58 15.34 -1.61
N ILE A 403 33.63 14.86 -0.97
CA ILE A 403 33.77 13.54 -0.38
C ILE A 403 34.31 13.71 1.05
N VAL A 404 34.03 12.76 1.93
CA VAL A 404 34.49 12.78 3.33
C VAL A 404 35.15 11.47 3.68
N ASN A 405 36.24 11.49 4.45
CA ASN A 405 36.82 10.25 4.97
C ASN A 405 36.10 9.77 6.23
N TRP A 406 36.28 8.49 6.56
CA TRP A 406 35.66 7.88 7.72
C TRP A 406 36.05 8.58 9.03
N GLU A 407 37.31 8.97 9.16
CA GLU A 407 37.86 9.59 10.37
C GLU A 407 37.20 10.93 10.68
N THR A 408 36.92 11.72 9.64
CA THR A 408 36.21 13.00 9.74
C THR A 408 34.73 12.79 10.03
N LEU A 409 34.12 11.73 9.49
CA LEU A 409 32.71 11.42 9.76
C LEU A 409 32.50 11.01 11.22
N VAL A 410 33.40 10.18 11.75
CA VAL A 410 33.36 9.68 13.14
C VAL A 410 33.67 10.78 14.16
N SER A 411 34.63 11.67 13.86
CA SER A 411 34.96 12.78 14.77
C SER A 411 33.79 13.74 14.98
N HIS A 412 32.91 13.91 13.99
CA HIS A 412 31.67 14.69 14.13
C HIS A 412 30.67 14.07 15.11
N ALA A 413 30.73 12.76 15.36
CA ALA A 413 29.93 12.08 16.37
C ALA A 413 30.65 11.98 17.73
N GLY A 414 31.79 12.66 17.91
CA GLY A 414 32.54 12.66 19.17
C GLY A 414 33.18 11.31 19.53
N ALA A 415 33.25 10.37 18.58
CA ALA A 415 33.91 9.08 18.75
C ALA A 415 35.32 9.11 18.14
N THR A 416 36.20 8.21 18.57
CA THR A 416 37.48 8.01 17.89
C THR A 416 37.36 6.87 16.86
N PRO A 417 38.00 6.96 15.68
CA PRO A 417 37.93 5.89 14.68
C PRO A 417 38.46 4.54 15.19
N ALA A 418 39.34 4.55 16.20
CA ALA A 418 39.87 3.34 16.83
C ALA A 418 38.86 2.63 17.74
N ASP A 419 37.78 3.32 18.15
CA ASP A 419 36.73 2.74 18.99
C ASP A 419 35.64 2.02 18.18
N ILE A 420 35.69 2.07 16.85
CA ILE A 420 34.68 1.46 15.97
C ILE A 420 35.34 0.37 15.12
N THR A 421 34.88 -0.87 15.24
CA THR A 421 35.45 -1.97 14.45
C THR A 421 35.10 -1.84 12.96
N PRO A 422 35.86 -2.46 12.04
CA PRO A 422 35.52 -2.48 10.61
C PRO A 422 34.11 -2.99 10.32
N GLU A 423 33.62 -3.95 11.10
CA GLU A 423 32.27 -4.53 11.01
C GLU A 423 31.22 -3.54 11.50
N GLU A 424 31.49 -2.84 12.61
CA GLU A 424 30.61 -1.79 13.12
C GLU A 424 30.53 -0.60 12.16
N ARG A 425 31.62 -0.24 11.48
CA ARG A 425 31.63 0.77 10.42
C ARG A 425 30.66 0.41 9.30
N VAL A 426 30.71 -0.83 8.80
CA VAL A 426 29.82 -1.29 7.74
C VAL A 426 28.36 -1.27 8.21
N ARG A 427 28.09 -1.77 9.44
CA ARG A 427 26.76 -1.74 10.06
C ARG A 427 26.19 -0.31 10.16
N LEU A 428 27.00 0.65 10.61
CA LEU A 428 26.58 2.05 10.74
C LEU A 428 26.30 2.69 9.38
N LEU A 429 27.11 2.41 8.35
CA LEU A 429 26.88 2.93 7.00
C LEU A 429 25.65 2.31 6.32
N ILE A 430 25.38 1.03 6.55
CA ILE A 430 24.12 0.38 6.13
C ILE A 430 22.93 1.08 6.81
N ALA A 431 23.01 1.31 8.12
CA ALA A 431 21.95 1.97 8.86
C ALA A 431 21.74 3.44 8.41
N VAL A 432 22.80 4.16 8.02
CA VAL A 432 22.70 5.50 7.42
C VAL A 432 21.83 5.49 6.17
N ASP A 433 21.99 4.50 5.30
CA ASP A 433 21.31 4.42 4.01
C ASP A 433 19.97 3.65 4.04
N HIS A 434 19.57 3.11 5.19
CA HIS A 434 18.32 2.38 5.37
C HIS A 434 17.14 3.29 5.75
N PRO A 435 15.91 3.10 5.20
CA PRO A 435 15.56 2.13 4.16
C PRO A 435 15.89 2.63 2.75
N ARG A 436 16.29 1.69 1.87
CA ARG A 436 16.44 1.97 0.44
C ARG A 436 15.07 2.30 -0.16
N ALA A 437 14.91 3.52 -0.65
CA ALA A 437 13.72 3.98 -1.36
C ALA A 437 14.08 4.46 -2.77
N ASP A 438 13.21 4.22 -3.74
CA ASP A 438 13.43 4.66 -5.12
C ASP A 438 13.56 6.19 -5.17
N GLY A 439 14.66 6.66 -5.76
CA GLY A 439 14.98 8.09 -5.87
C GLY A 439 15.73 8.69 -4.68
N LYS A 440 16.06 7.92 -3.63
CA LYS A 440 17.02 8.35 -2.59
C LYS A 440 18.43 7.86 -2.92
N PRO A 441 19.48 8.70 -2.77
CA PRO A 441 20.84 8.31 -3.07
C PRO A 441 21.43 7.52 -1.90
N VAL A 442 22.34 6.60 -2.20
CA VAL A 442 23.18 5.94 -1.18
C VAL A 442 24.25 6.94 -0.73
N LEU A 443 24.10 7.54 0.45
CA LEU A 443 24.95 8.59 0.99
C LEU A 443 26.33 8.06 1.41
N SER A 444 26.43 6.77 1.79
CA SER A 444 27.74 6.14 2.06
C SER A 444 28.67 6.13 0.85
N ALA A 445 28.15 6.34 -0.37
CA ALA A 445 28.97 6.51 -1.57
C ALA A 445 29.84 7.79 -1.55
N LEU A 446 29.55 8.74 -0.65
CA LEU A 446 30.35 9.95 -0.43
C LEU A 446 31.49 9.74 0.58
N VAL A 447 31.55 8.56 1.21
CA VAL A 447 32.62 8.19 2.13
C VAL A 447 33.75 7.55 1.35
N ASN A 448 34.94 8.13 1.45
CA ASN A 448 36.10 7.74 0.65
C ASN A 448 37.16 7.02 1.49
N PRO A 449 37.92 6.05 0.93
CA PRO A 449 39.10 5.53 1.61
C PRO A 449 40.20 6.59 1.61
N ALA A 450 40.92 6.74 2.71
CA ALA A 450 41.96 7.78 2.88
C ALA A 450 43.09 7.74 1.82
N LEU A 451 43.20 6.66 1.04
CA LEU A 451 44.30 6.39 0.11
C LEU A 451 43.95 6.50 -1.40
N ALA A 452 42.67 6.65 -1.78
CA ALA A 452 42.28 6.76 -3.20
C ALA A 452 40.95 7.54 -3.38
N PRO A 453 40.96 8.82 -3.82
CA PRO A 453 39.75 9.66 -4.00
C PRO A 453 38.85 9.30 -5.20
N ASP A 454 39.38 8.54 -6.15
CA ASP A 454 38.71 8.22 -7.41
C ASP A 454 38.17 6.77 -7.46
N ALA A 455 38.14 6.07 -6.33
CA ALA A 455 37.66 4.69 -6.23
C ALA A 455 36.68 4.52 -5.05
N PRO A 456 35.71 3.59 -5.14
CA PRO A 456 34.84 3.26 -4.02
C PRO A 456 35.67 2.73 -2.83
N ALA A 457 35.17 2.97 -1.62
CA ALA A 457 35.78 2.37 -0.44
C ALA A 457 35.75 0.84 -0.53
N PRO A 458 36.79 0.14 -0.02
CA PRO A 458 36.88 -1.33 -0.15
C PRO A 458 35.71 -2.06 0.53
N TYR A 459 35.10 -1.43 1.54
CA TYR A 459 33.91 -1.91 2.26
C TYR A 459 32.58 -1.48 1.62
N PHE A 460 32.60 -0.73 0.52
CA PHE A 460 31.37 -0.24 -0.12
C PHE A 460 30.56 -1.39 -0.74
N ALA A 461 31.23 -2.46 -1.20
CA ALA A 461 30.56 -3.68 -1.65
C ALA A 461 29.74 -4.34 -0.53
N ASP A 462 30.29 -4.40 0.69
CA ASP A 462 29.61 -4.95 1.86
C ASP A 462 28.41 -4.08 2.28
N VAL A 463 28.53 -2.75 2.16
CA VAL A 463 27.41 -1.83 2.39
C VAL A 463 26.31 -2.05 1.36
N LEU A 464 26.64 -2.22 0.07
CA LEU A 464 25.66 -2.54 -0.96
C LEU A 464 24.96 -3.87 -0.69
N ALA A 465 25.70 -4.90 -0.29
CA ALA A 465 25.14 -6.20 0.09
C ALA A 465 24.16 -6.07 1.27
N GLY A 466 24.53 -5.32 2.32
CA GLY A 466 23.65 -5.02 3.45
C GLY A 466 22.41 -4.19 3.11
N LEU A 467 22.44 -3.42 2.02
CA LEU A 467 21.30 -2.67 1.47
C LEU A 467 20.45 -3.51 0.49
N GLY A 468 20.70 -4.81 0.38
CA GLY A 468 19.94 -5.75 -0.45
C GLY A 468 20.38 -5.82 -1.92
N TRP A 469 21.60 -5.38 -2.24
CA TRP A 469 22.21 -5.68 -3.54
C TRP A 469 22.83 -7.07 -3.53
N ARG A 470 23.09 -7.63 -4.73
CA ARG A 470 23.80 -8.91 -4.86
C ARG A 470 25.20 -8.80 -4.26
N SER A 471 25.65 -9.82 -3.54
CA SER A 471 27.00 -9.88 -2.94
C SER A 471 28.09 -10.29 -3.95
N ASP A 472 27.71 -10.82 -5.12
CA ASP A 472 28.62 -11.27 -6.18
C ASP A 472 28.84 -10.22 -7.29
N LEU A 473 28.72 -8.93 -6.95
CA LEU A 473 28.99 -7.85 -7.90
C LEU A 473 30.48 -7.78 -8.25
N SER A 474 30.80 -7.69 -9.53
CA SER A 474 32.17 -7.44 -9.97
C SER A 474 32.64 -6.05 -9.54
N GLU A 475 33.95 -5.86 -9.34
CA GLU A 475 34.53 -4.56 -8.96
C GLU A 475 34.12 -3.44 -9.91
N ALA A 476 34.12 -3.70 -11.24
CA ALA A 476 33.67 -2.75 -12.24
C ALA A 476 32.20 -2.33 -12.04
N LYS A 477 31.34 -3.25 -11.59
CA LYS A 477 29.93 -2.95 -11.32
C LYS A 477 29.75 -2.15 -10.03
N VAL A 478 30.57 -2.41 -9.01
CA VAL A 478 30.60 -1.63 -7.77
C VAL A 478 31.00 -0.18 -8.05
N VAL A 479 32.01 0.03 -8.91
CA VAL A 479 32.44 1.38 -9.36
C VAL A 479 31.32 2.10 -10.12
N GLU A 480 30.65 1.42 -11.07
CA GLU A 480 29.52 2.00 -11.82
C GLU A 480 28.38 2.44 -10.89
N ILE A 481 28.02 1.59 -9.91
CA ILE A 481 26.98 1.89 -8.93
C ILE A 481 27.41 3.07 -8.06
N TRP A 482 28.65 3.06 -7.56
CA TRP A 482 29.20 4.13 -6.74
C TRP A 482 29.13 5.49 -7.45
N GLU A 483 29.60 5.60 -8.69
CA GLU A 483 29.52 6.84 -9.48
C GLU A 483 28.08 7.31 -9.69
N ARG A 484 27.19 6.38 -10.02
CA ARG A 484 25.78 6.69 -10.24
C ARG A 484 25.12 7.23 -8.97
N GLN A 485 25.39 6.62 -7.81
CA GLN A 485 24.84 7.07 -6.53
C GLN A 485 25.40 8.43 -6.13
N ARG A 486 26.70 8.69 -6.34
CA ARG A 486 27.31 10.01 -6.12
C ARG A 486 26.66 11.10 -6.98
N ARG A 487 26.49 10.87 -8.28
CA ARG A 487 25.81 11.82 -9.19
C ARG A 487 24.36 12.08 -8.75
N THR A 488 23.67 11.04 -8.29
CA THR A 488 22.30 11.15 -7.77
C THR A 488 22.25 11.98 -6.48
N ALA A 489 23.22 11.80 -5.57
CA ALA A 489 23.34 12.58 -4.35
C ALA A 489 23.56 14.08 -4.63
N TYR A 490 24.46 14.41 -5.55
CA TYR A 490 24.71 15.80 -5.95
C TYR A 490 23.49 16.45 -6.62
N ALA A 491 22.83 15.74 -7.55
CA ALA A 491 21.66 16.27 -8.24
C ALA A 491 20.49 16.54 -7.28
N LEU A 492 20.27 15.67 -6.28
CA LEU A 492 19.21 15.86 -5.28
C LEU A 492 19.53 17.01 -4.33
N ALA A 493 20.79 17.15 -3.92
CA ALA A 493 21.25 18.27 -3.10
C ALA A 493 21.06 19.62 -3.83
N GLU A 494 21.38 19.70 -5.12
CA GLU A 494 21.16 20.89 -5.95
C GLU A 494 19.66 21.23 -6.11
N SER A 495 18.83 20.22 -6.37
CA SER A 495 17.38 20.41 -6.49
C SER A 495 16.74 20.93 -5.20
N THR A 496 17.33 20.59 -4.04
CA THR A 496 16.90 21.06 -2.73
C THR A 496 17.33 22.51 -2.49
N LEU A 497 18.53 22.88 -2.94
CA LEU A 497 19.07 24.25 -2.83
C LEU A 497 18.30 25.24 -3.73
N ALA A 498 17.99 24.83 -4.96
CA ALA A 498 17.13 25.59 -5.88
C ALA A 498 15.69 25.79 -5.35
N ARG A 499 15.25 24.95 -4.41
CA ARG A 499 13.93 25.05 -3.75
C ARG A 499 13.96 25.91 -2.48
N GLN A 500 15.14 26.22 -1.95
CA GLN A 500 15.34 26.96 -0.69
C GLN A 500 15.79 28.42 -0.89
N GLN A 501 16.22 28.82 -2.10
CA GLN A 501 16.49 30.23 -2.41
C GLN A 501 15.19 30.99 -2.79
N PRO A 502 14.85 32.12 -2.12
CA PRO A 502 13.91 33.09 -2.66
C PRO A 502 14.54 33.77 -3.87
N SER A 503 13.78 33.91 -4.94
CA SER A 503 14.23 34.44 -6.24
C SER A 503 14.85 35.83 -6.12
N ALA A 504 16.11 35.96 -6.51
CA ALA A 504 16.75 37.24 -6.79
C ALA A 504 17.51 37.16 -8.13
N GLY A 505 17.10 38.03 -9.06
CA GLY A 505 17.94 38.56 -10.14
C GLY A 505 18.09 37.72 -11.41
N LEU A 506 17.40 38.16 -12.48
CA LEU A 506 17.89 38.00 -13.85
C LEU A 506 19.28 38.65 -14.00
N LEU A 507 20.17 38.06 -14.82
CA LEU A 507 20.89 38.73 -15.92
C LEU A 507 21.76 37.74 -16.74
N GLU A 508 21.41 37.65 -18.02
CA GLU A 508 22.23 37.65 -19.25
C GLU A 508 23.38 36.64 -19.54
N ALA A 509 23.11 35.91 -20.64
CA ALA A 509 23.90 35.75 -21.86
C ALA A 509 25.21 34.94 -21.86
N ARG A 510 25.22 33.86 -22.67
CA ARG A 510 26.20 33.73 -23.75
C ARG A 510 25.71 32.83 -24.89
N ALA A 511 25.66 33.43 -26.07
CA ALA A 511 25.52 32.75 -27.35
C ALA A 511 26.71 31.80 -27.57
N GLY A 512 26.42 30.57 -27.94
CA GLY A 512 27.39 29.55 -28.34
C GLY A 512 26.70 28.54 -29.25
N SER A 513 27.18 28.48 -30.49
CA SER A 513 26.85 27.58 -31.60
C SER A 513 26.14 26.26 -31.24
N ALA A 514 24.96 26.04 -31.83
CA ALA A 514 24.20 24.80 -31.72
C ALA A 514 24.96 23.61 -32.37
N PRO A 515 25.10 22.46 -31.68
CA PRO A 515 25.46 21.20 -32.31
C PRO A 515 24.25 20.69 -33.10
N GLY A 516 24.46 20.25 -34.34
CA GLY A 516 23.42 19.70 -35.21
C GLY A 516 22.57 18.63 -34.50
N LEU A 517 21.27 18.91 -34.39
CA LEU A 517 20.27 17.99 -33.85
C LEU A 517 20.13 16.80 -34.80
N ASN A 518 20.45 15.61 -34.32
CA ASN A 518 20.34 14.38 -35.09
C ASN A 518 18.85 13.99 -35.25
N GLU A 519 18.21 14.40 -36.35
CA GLU A 519 16.78 14.19 -36.67
C GLU A 519 16.34 12.73 -36.50
N ALA A 520 17.18 11.75 -36.86
CA ALA A 520 16.88 10.33 -36.74
C ALA A 520 16.65 9.88 -35.28
N ARG A 521 17.35 10.49 -34.32
CA ARG A 521 17.17 10.21 -32.88
C ARG A 521 15.92 10.87 -32.30
N LEU A 522 15.42 11.95 -32.91
CA LEU A 522 14.20 12.63 -32.48
C LEU A 522 12.95 11.93 -33.05
N VAL A 523 13.01 11.45 -34.30
CA VAL A 523 11.94 10.64 -34.89
C VAL A 523 11.78 9.30 -34.15
N ALA A 524 12.88 8.64 -33.79
CA ALA A 524 12.85 7.43 -32.96
C ALA A 524 12.27 7.65 -31.54
N ARG A 525 12.24 8.90 -31.05
CA ARG A 525 11.65 9.26 -29.74
C ARG A 525 10.16 9.64 -29.83
N CYS A 526 9.59 9.70 -31.03
CA CYS A 526 8.18 10.00 -31.27
C CYS A 526 7.26 8.75 -31.28
N GLU A 527 7.70 7.60 -30.75
CA GLU A 527 6.87 6.39 -30.52
C GLU A 527 5.59 6.68 -29.73
N HIS A 528 5.59 7.75 -28.93
CA HIS A 528 4.44 8.15 -28.13
C HIS A 528 3.22 8.57 -28.97
N LEU A 529 3.40 9.05 -30.21
CA LEU A 529 2.29 9.39 -31.09
C LEU A 529 1.51 8.15 -31.55
N GLU A 530 2.17 7.00 -31.67
CA GLU A 530 1.47 5.74 -31.94
C GLU A 530 0.61 5.29 -30.76
N PHE A 531 1.05 5.56 -29.52
CA PHE A 531 0.26 5.30 -28.32
C PHE A 531 -0.98 6.21 -28.25
N VAL A 532 -0.81 7.48 -28.61
CA VAL A 532 -1.92 8.46 -28.70
C VAL A 532 -2.93 8.04 -29.76
N ALA A 533 -2.47 7.57 -30.92
CA ALA A 533 -3.33 7.02 -31.98
C ALA A 533 -4.14 5.80 -31.51
N LYS A 534 -3.49 4.85 -30.80
CA LYS A 534 -4.15 3.65 -30.24
C LYS A 534 -5.19 3.99 -29.17
N GLY A 535 -5.00 5.08 -28.44
CA GLY A 535 -5.94 5.58 -27.44
C GLY A 535 -7.01 6.53 -27.98
N GLN A 536 -7.10 6.71 -29.31
CA GLN A 536 -7.99 7.69 -29.96
C GLN A 536 -7.88 9.11 -29.39
N GLY A 537 -6.68 9.49 -28.95
CA GLY A 537 -6.41 10.76 -28.29
C GLY A 537 -5.77 11.79 -29.21
N VAL A 538 -5.60 13.00 -28.68
CA VAL A 538 -4.74 14.05 -29.23
C VAL A 538 -3.78 14.53 -28.15
N ILE A 539 -2.53 14.81 -28.50
CA ILE A 539 -1.48 15.23 -27.56
C ILE A 539 -1.08 16.68 -27.79
N LYS A 540 -0.81 17.39 -26.69
CA LYS A 540 -0.26 18.74 -26.75
C LYS A 540 1.22 18.70 -27.14
N TRP A 541 1.66 19.61 -27.99
CA TRP A 541 3.07 19.74 -28.39
C TRP A 541 4.02 19.84 -27.18
N SER A 542 3.70 20.70 -26.20
CA SER A 542 4.48 20.82 -24.96
C SER A 542 4.57 19.52 -24.15
N THR A 543 3.51 18.71 -24.18
CA THR A 543 3.46 17.41 -23.49
C THR A 543 4.28 16.37 -24.24
N LEU A 544 4.24 16.37 -25.57
CA LEU A 544 5.08 15.52 -26.41
C LEU A 544 6.57 15.81 -26.16
N LEU A 545 6.97 17.07 -26.14
CA LEU A 545 8.36 17.48 -25.85
C LEU A 545 8.79 17.11 -24.42
N LYS A 546 7.94 17.37 -23.42
CA LYS A 546 8.23 17.02 -22.02
C LYS A 546 8.43 15.51 -21.83
N LYS A 547 7.65 14.68 -22.54
CA LYS A 547 7.78 13.22 -22.51
C LYS A 547 9.06 12.72 -23.18
N GLN A 548 9.62 13.51 -24.09
CA GLN A 548 10.90 13.21 -24.75
C GLN A 548 12.10 13.88 -24.05
N HIS A 549 11.87 14.53 -22.90
CA HIS A 549 12.86 15.31 -22.16
C HIS A 549 13.47 16.47 -22.97
N ILE A 550 12.69 17.06 -23.88
CA ILE A 550 13.07 18.23 -24.67
C ILE A 550 12.43 19.47 -24.06
N LEU A 551 13.22 20.52 -23.85
CA LEU A 551 12.72 21.81 -23.37
C LEU A 551 11.99 22.54 -24.51
N PRO A 552 10.78 23.09 -24.30
CA PRO A 552 10.06 23.80 -25.36
C PRO A 552 10.84 24.98 -25.98
N SER A 553 11.75 25.59 -25.22
CA SER A 553 12.58 26.72 -25.66
C SER A 553 13.76 26.34 -26.55
N THR A 554 14.02 25.04 -26.78
CA THR A 554 15.16 24.58 -27.61
C THR A 554 14.79 24.33 -29.07
N LEU A 555 13.53 24.47 -29.46
CA LEU A 555 13.07 24.23 -30.82
C LEU A 555 12.39 25.49 -31.37
N SER A 556 12.82 25.93 -32.56
CA SER A 556 12.10 26.96 -33.31
C SER A 556 10.78 26.42 -33.87
N ASP A 557 9.89 27.32 -34.29
CA ASP A 557 8.64 26.93 -34.96
C ASP A 557 8.92 26.18 -36.28
N ASP A 558 9.99 26.54 -36.98
CA ASP A 558 10.45 25.82 -38.18
C ASP A 558 10.98 24.42 -37.86
N ASP A 559 11.70 24.26 -36.74
CA ASP A 559 12.16 22.93 -36.28
C ASP A 559 10.99 22.04 -35.88
N ARG A 560 9.91 22.62 -35.33
CA ARG A 560 8.67 21.89 -35.04
C ARG A 560 8.04 21.34 -36.31
N VAL A 561 7.93 22.16 -37.36
CA VAL A 561 7.36 21.72 -38.65
C VAL A 561 8.24 20.65 -39.28
N ARG A 562 9.56 20.87 -39.36
CA ARG A 562 10.52 19.89 -39.89
C ARG A 562 10.49 18.56 -39.14
N LEU A 563 10.38 18.58 -37.81
CA LEU A 563 10.34 17.37 -36.99
C LEU A 563 9.03 16.59 -37.17
N LEU A 564 7.89 17.27 -37.21
CA LEU A 564 6.60 16.63 -37.46
C LEU A 564 6.47 16.09 -38.88
N ALA A 565 7.00 16.82 -39.87
CA ALA A 565 7.14 16.31 -41.23
C ALA A 565 8.11 15.12 -41.27
N ALA A 566 9.20 15.11 -40.50
CA ALA A 566 10.13 13.98 -40.42
C ALA A 566 9.50 12.72 -39.77
N VAL A 567 8.60 12.89 -38.80
CA VAL A 567 7.80 11.79 -38.22
C VAL A 567 6.94 11.11 -39.28
N ASP A 568 6.43 11.90 -40.23
CA ASP A 568 5.58 11.41 -41.30
C ASP A 568 6.36 11.17 -42.62
N ARG A 569 7.66 11.53 -42.74
CA ARG A 569 8.50 11.55 -43.97
C ARG A 569 8.60 10.23 -44.73
N SER A 570 8.27 9.10 -44.13
CA SER A 570 8.15 7.82 -44.84
C SER A 570 6.84 7.72 -45.65
N TYR A 571 6.30 8.87 -46.09
CA TYR A 571 4.97 9.01 -46.65
C TYR A 571 4.90 8.63 -48.13
N VAL A 572 3.90 7.81 -48.44
CA VAL A 572 3.32 7.59 -49.76
C VAL A 572 1.82 7.91 -49.61
N PRO A 573 1.14 8.51 -50.60
CA PRO A 573 -0.30 8.80 -50.53
C PRO A 573 -1.09 7.56 -50.07
N GLY A 574 -1.85 7.70 -48.97
CA GLY A 574 -2.72 6.63 -48.45
C GLY A 574 -2.30 5.96 -47.13
N ARG A 575 -1.19 6.36 -46.47
CA ARG A 575 -0.86 5.91 -45.10
C ARG A 575 -1.01 7.01 -44.03
N ARG A 576 -0.83 6.59 -42.76
CA ARG A 576 -1.03 7.33 -41.50
C ARG A 576 -0.27 8.65 -41.43
N MET A 577 -0.87 9.68 -40.84
CA MET A 577 -0.18 10.92 -40.45
C MET A 577 -0.33 11.12 -38.94
N LEU A 578 0.76 10.90 -38.21
CA LEU A 578 0.74 10.97 -36.75
C LEU A 578 0.85 12.43 -36.26
N SER A 579 1.37 13.34 -37.10
CA SER A 579 1.38 14.78 -36.81
C SER A 579 -0.03 15.37 -36.65
N ALA A 580 -1.06 14.76 -37.26
CA ALA A 580 -2.45 15.20 -37.15
C ALA A 580 -3.02 15.08 -35.72
N LEU A 581 -2.38 14.26 -34.87
CA LEU A 581 -2.77 14.06 -33.47
C LEU A 581 -2.13 15.08 -32.51
N VAL A 582 -1.33 16.01 -33.03
CA VAL A 582 -0.65 17.04 -32.23
C VAL A 582 -1.43 18.34 -32.24
N LYS A 583 -1.65 18.93 -31.06
CA LYS A 583 -2.31 20.23 -30.91
C LYS A 583 -1.47 21.23 -30.11
N VAL A 584 -1.77 22.51 -30.28
CA VAL A 584 -1.20 23.60 -29.46
C VAL A 584 -1.90 23.69 -28.11
N ASP A 585 -1.20 24.20 -27.09
CA ASP A 585 -1.79 24.47 -25.79
C ASP A 585 -2.88 25.55 -25.88
N GLY A 586 -4.08 25.23 -25.37
CA GLY A 586 -5.21 26.16 -25.34
C GLY A 586 -6.09 26.17 -26.60
N GLN A 587 -5.80 25.31 -27.58
CA GLN A 587 -6.55 25.28 -28.84
C GLN A 587 -7.91 24.57 -28.72
N THR A 588 -8.91 25.11 -29.43
CA THR A 588 -10.23 24.50 -29.71
C THR A 588 -10.11 23.29 -30.66
N PRO A 589 -11.13 22.41 -30.77
CA PRO A 589 -11.08 21.25 -31.66
C PRO A 589 -10.85 21.66 -33.13
N GLY A 590 -9.82 21.10 -33.78
CA GLY A 590 -9.46 21.38 -35.17
C GLY A 590 -7.98 21.12 -35.48
N PRO A 591 -7.53 21.27 -36.74
CA PRO A 591 -6.13 21.13 -37.13
C PRO A 591 -5.26 22.15 -36.38
N ALA A 592 -4.06 21.75 -35.96
CA ALA A 592 -3.10 22.71 -35.41
C ALA A 592 -2.77 23.79 -36.45
N PRO A 593 -2.50 25.05 -36.05
CA PRO A 593 -2.18 26.14 -36.99
C PRO A 593 -1.01 25.81 -37.92
N PHE A 594 -0.03 25.05 -37.42
CA PHE A 594 1.14 24.60 -38.18
C PHE A 594 0.90 23.34 -39.03
N PHE A 595 -0.29 22.73 -38.99
CA PHE A 595 -0.57 21.48 -39.70
C PHE A 595 -0.54 21.67 -41.22
N GLY A 596 -0.95 22.84 -41.72
CA GLY A 596 -0.80 23.22 -43.13
C GLY A 596 0.66 23.30 -43.58
N ASP A 597 1.54 23.81 -42.71
CA ASP A 597 2.98 23.89 -42.98
C ASP A 597 3.61 22.49 -43.02
N VAL A 598 3.17 21.58 -42.14
CA VAL A 598 3.57 20.17 -42.15
C VAL A 598 3.11 19.46 -43.43
N LEU A 599 1.89 19.71 -43.89
CA LEU A 599 1.40 19.18 -45.17
C LEU A 599 2.21 19.70 -46.36
N THR A 600 2.58 20.97 -46.34
CA THR A 600 3.40 21.62 -47.38
C THR A 600 4.80 21.01 -47.43
N GLU A 601 5.43 20.82 -46.27
CA GLU A 601 6.75 20.16 -46.13
C GLU A 601 6.71 18.68 -46.58
N LEU A 602 5.55 18.01 -46.46
CA LEU A 602 5.32 16.65 -46.96
C LEU A 602 4.94 16.58 -48.45
N GLY A 603 4.85 17.72 -49.14
CA GLY A 603 4.51 17.79 -50.56
C GLY A 603 3.03 17.51 -50.88
N TRP A 604 2.13 17.70 -49.91
CA TRP A 604 0.69 17.52 -50.13
C TRP A 604 0.11 18.63 -51.00
N THR A 605 -0.79 18.26 -51.93
CA THR A 605 -1.56 19.19 -52.77
C THR A 605 -3.05 18.90 -52.61
N PRO A 606 -3.93 19.93 -52.57
CA PRO A 606 -5.37 19.73 -52.46
C PRO A 606 -5.92 18.92 -53.65
N ASP A 607 -6.75 17.91 -53.36
CA ASP A 607 -7.41 17.07 -54.36
C ASP A 607 -8.93 16.98 -54.12
N ALA A 608 -9.64 16.26 -54.99
CA ALA A 608 -11.09 16.11 -54.88
C ALA A 608 -11.55 15.42 -53.57
N ALA A 609 -10.69 14.65 -52.90
CA ALA A 609 -11.01 13.95 -51.66
C ALA A 609 -10.67 14.77 -50.40
N THR A 610 -9.68 15.65 -50.49
CA THR A 610 -9.20 16.53 -49.42
C THR A 610 -8.99 17.95 -49.96
N PRO A 611 -10.07 18.71 -50.25
CA PRO A 611 -9.95 20.03 -50.89
C PRO A 611 -9.42 21.12 -49.94
N THR A 612 -9.35 20.85 -48.63
CA THR A 612 -8.92 21.80 -47.60
C THR A 612 -8.01 21.14 -46.56
N VAL A 613 -7.19 21.94 -45.88
CA VAL A 613 -6.32 21.48 -44.76
C VAL A 613 -7.15 20.81 -43.66
N GLU A 614 -8.36 21.29 -43.41
CA GLU A 614 -9.26 20.71 -42.41
C GLU A 614 -9.81 19.34 -42.87
N ALA A 615 -10.17 19.19 -44.15
CA ALA A 615 -10.57 17.90 -44.71
C ALA A 615 -9.40 16.90 -44.71
N ALA A 616 -8.19 17.35 -45.04
CA ALA A 616 -6.97 16.55 -44.97
C ALA A 616 -6.68 16.10 -43.53
N TRP A 617 -6.85 17.01 -42.55
CA TRP A 617 -6.69 16.72 -41.13
C TRP A 617 -7.69 15.68 -40.62
N ARG A 618 -8.99 15.83 -40.92
CA ARG A 618 -10.01 14.84 -40.51
C ARG A 618 -9.71 13.46 -41.10
N ALA A 619 -9.41 13.40 -42.39
CA ALA A 619 -9.06 12.14 -43.05
C ALA A 619 -7.77 11.52 -42.48
N ALA A 620 -6.80 12.33 -42.06
CA ALA A 620 -5.59 11.87 -41.39
C ALA A 620 -5.85 11.31 -39.99
N VAL A 621 -6.71 11.97 -39.21
CA VAL A 621 -7.15 11.52 -37.87
C VAL A 621 -7.92 10.20 -37.97
N ASP A 622 -8.88 10.10 -38.91
CA ASP A 622 -9.66 8.88 -39.13
C ASP A 622 -8.76 7.69 -39.51
N ARG A 623 -7.77 7.92 -40.39
CA ARG A 623 -6.78 6.91 -40.75
C ARG A 623 -5.85 6.54 -39.60
N ALA A 624 -5.48 7.49 -38.74
CA ALA A 624 -4.68 7.22 -37.55
C ALA A 624 -5.44 6.32 -36.55
N TYR A 625 -6.77 6.43 -36.49
CA TYR A 625 -7.62 5.63 -35.60
C TYR A 625 -8.08 4.29 -36.21
N ALA A 626 -8.13 4.14 -37.53
CA ALA A 626 -8.66 2.96 -38.23
C ALA A 626 -7.96 1.62 -37.89
N ARG A 627 -6.71 1.62 -37.42
CA ARG A 627 -6.00 0.38 -37.01
C ARG A 627 -6.38 -0.15 -35.62
N GLY A 628 -7.21 0.56 -34.85
CA GLY A 628 -7.85 0.02 -33.65
C GLY A 628 -9.00 -0.96 -33.96
N ALA A 629 -9.56 -0.88 -35.18
CA ALA A 629 -10.72 -1.68 -35.60
C ALA A 629 -10.39 -2.77 -36.64
N GLN A 630 -9.34 -2.60 -37.45
CA GLN A 630 -8.92 -3.61 -38.44
C GLN A 630 -8.04 -4.72 -37.84
N ALA A 631 -8.66 -5.53 -36.99
CA ALA A 631 -8.28 -6.93 -36.77
C ALA A 631 -9.53 -7.78 -36.48
N VAL A 632 -10.64 -7.51 -37.19
CA VAL A 632 -11.78 -8.43 -37.34
C VAL A 632 -12.33 -8.26 -38.74
N THR A 633 -11.65 -8.83 -39.72
CA THR A 633 -12.33 -9.26 -40.96
C THR A 633 -12.71 -10.71 -40.73
N VAL A 634 -14.01 -10.96 -40.65
CA VAL A 634 -14.60 -12.27 -40.42
C VAL A 634 -14.27 -13.17 -41.60
N THR A 635 -13.44 -14.17 -41.36
CA THR A 635 -13.44 -15.43 -42.12
C THR A 635 -14.02 -16.49 -41.17
N PRO A 636 -15.06 -17.25 -41.58
CA PRO A 636 -15.63 -18.28 -40.71
C PRO A 636 -14.64 -19.45 -40.54
N THR A 637 -14.81 -20.20 -39.45
CA THR A 637 -14.10 -21.42 -38.99
C THR A 637 -12.76 -21.29 -38.24
N ALA A 638 -12.83 -21.23 -36.90
CA ALA A 638 -12.17 -22.15 -35.94
C ALA A 638 -12.58 -21.78 -34.49
N PRO A 639 -12.72 -22.73 -33.55
CA PRO A 639 -13.16 -22.45 -32.18
C PRO A 639 -12.09 -21.67 -31.40
N ALA A 640 -12.56 -20.84 -30.48
CA ALA A 640 -11.80 -19.93 -29.63
C ALA A 640 -10.45 -20.47 -29.15
N GLU A 641 -9.37 -19.73 -29.45
CA GLU A 641 -8.13 -19.80 -28.68
C GLU A 641 -8.40 -19.31 -27.24
N GLU A 642 -8.87 -20.23 -26.40
CA GLU A 642 -8.68 -20.14 -24.96
C GLU A 642 -7.18 -20.14 -24.68
N ASP A 643 -6.69 -18.99 -24.23
CA ASP A 643 -5.35 -18.80 -23.70
C ASP A 643 -5.12 -19.82 -22.56
N ARG A 644 -4.52 -20.96 -22.89
CA ARG A 644 -4.32 -22.11 -22.01
C ARG A 644 -3.34 -21.73 -20.92
N VAL A 645 -3.84 -21.13 -19.84
CA VAL A 645 -3.19 -21.24 -18.53
C VAL A 645 -2.92 -22.73 -18.34
N ARG A 646 -1.65 -23.13 -18.30
CA ARG A 646 -1.28 -24.53 -18.10
C ARG A 646 -1.51 -24.88 -16.63
N TRP A 647 -2.77 -25.06 -16.24
CA TRP A 647 -3.20 -25.37 -14.88
C TRP A 647 -2.44 -26.57 -14.30
N GLY A 648 -2.11 -27.57 -15.14
CA GLY A 648 -1.27 -28.71 -14.76
C GLY A 648 0.15 -28.34 -14.30
N LYS A 649 0.75 -27.24 -14.80
CA LYS A 649 2.05 -26.74 -14.30
C LYS A 649 1.93 -26.03 -12.95
N LEU A 650 0.75 -25.55 -12.60
CA LEU A 650 0.44 -24.91 -11.31
C LEU A 650 -0.06 -25.92 -10.25
N GLY A 651 -0.09 -27.21 -10.58
CA GLY A 651 -0.53 -28.27 -9.66
C GLY A 651 -2.02 -28.18 -9.27
N THR A 652 -2.85 -27.46 -10.03
CA THR A 652 -4.26 -27.23 -9.71
C THR A 652 -5.13 -27.22 -10.97
N THR A 653 -6.45 -27.07 -10.82
CA THR A 653 -7.40 -26.93 -11.93
C THR A 653 -8.14 -25.59 -11.83
N LYS A 654 -8.61 -25.07 -12.98
CA LYS A 654 -9.44 -23.84 -13.00
C LYS A 654 -10.65 -23.97 -12.07
N ALA A 655 -11.30 -25.13 -12.05
CA ALA A 655 -12.48 -25.38 -11.21
C ALA A 655 -12.14 -25.33 -9.71
N ALA A 656 -11.05 -25.96 -9.28
CA ALA A 656 -10.59 -25.91 -7.89
C ALA A 656 -10.26 -24.48 -7.45
N VAL A 657 -9.60 -23.71 -8.33
CA VAL A 657 -9.28 -22.30 -8.08
C VAL A 657 -10.56 -21.46 -7.97
N VAL A 658 -11.55 -21.66 -8.85
CA VAL A 658 -12.84 -20.95 -8.78
C VAL A 658 -13.56 -21.26 -7.46
N VAL A 659 -13.58 -22.51 -7.01
CA VAL A 659 -14.21 -22.91 -5.73
C VAL A 659 -13.50 -22.24 -4.55
N ALA A 660 -12.16 -22.28 -4.52
CA ALA A 660 -11.38 -21.66 -3.45
C ALA A 660 -11.56 -20.13 -3.40
N VAL A 661 -11.51 -19.48 -4.56
CA VAL A 661 -11.72 -18.03 -4.68
C VAL A 661 -13.16 -17.65 -4.28
N ARG A 662 -14.16 -18.41 -4.72
CA ARG A 662 -15.57 -18.18 -4.33
C ARG A 662 -15.74 -18.29 -2.82
N ARG A 663 -15.18 -19.32 -2.19
CA ARG A 663 -15.22 -19.49 -0.72
C ARG A 663 -14.57 -18.30 0.00
N ALA A 664 -13.37 -17.89 -0.44
CA ALA A 664 -12.67 -16.76 0.14
C ALA A 664 -13.46 -15.45 0.02
N LEU A 665 -14.16 -15.23 -1.09
CA LEU A 665 -15.02 -14.07 -1.29
C LEU A 665 -16.31 -14.12 -0.47
N ILE A 666 -16.89 -15.30 -0.26
CA ILE A 666 -18.03 -15.49 0.66
C ILE A 666 -17.60 -15.19 2.10
N ASP A 667 -16.44 -15.69 2.53
CA ASP A 667 -15.91 -15.41 3.86
C ASP A 667 -15.59 -13.92 4.03
N ALA A 668 -15.08 -13.26 2.98
CA ALA A 668 -14.89 -11.81 2.95
C ALA A 668 -16.22 -11.05 3.02
N ALA A 669 -17.26 -11.53 2.31
CA ALA A 669 -18.60 -10.95 2.35
C ALA A 669 -19.22 -11.03 3.74
N ARG A 670 -19.11 -12.19 4.41
CA ARG A 670 -19.56 -12.41 5.79
C ARG A 670 -18.85 -11.51 6.79
N ARG A 671 -17.54 -11.34 6.61
CA ARG A 671 -16.71 -10.43 7.43
C ARG A 671 -16.87 -8.96 7.04
N GLN A 672 -17.62 -8.68 5.96
CA GLN A 672 -17.83 -7.37 5.36
C GLN A 672 -16.52 -6.61 5.06
N VAL A 673 -15.56 -7.33 4.48
CA VAL A 673 -14.25 -6.80 4.04
C VAL A 673 -14.06 -6.98 2.54
N CYS A 674 -13.30 -6.08 1.93
CA CYS A 674 -12.79 -6.26 0.58
C CYS A 674 -11.43 -6.95 0.61
N VAL A 675 -11.11 -7.72 -0.43
CA VAL A 675 -9.86 -8.47 -0.52
C VAL A 675 -9.13 -8.17 -1.82
N GLY A 676 -7.79 -8.20 -1.77
CA GLY A 676 -6.96 -8.07 -2.95
C GLY A 676 -6.72 -9.41 -3.63
N TRP A 677 -6.23 -9.37 -4.88
CA TRP A 677 -5.88 -10.60 -5.61
C TRP A 677 -4.83 -11.47 -4.90
N HIS A 678 -3.98 -10.86 -4.08
CA HIS A 678 -2.98 -11.58 -3.28
C HIS A 678 -3.63 -12.58 -2.31
N THR A 679 -4.70 -12.15 -1.62
CA THR A 679 -5.47 -12.98 -0.70
C THR A 679 -6.18 -14.12 -1.44
N LEU A 680 -6.75 -13.83 -2.61
CA LEU A 680 -7.45 -14.83 -3.43
C LEU A 680 -6.49 -15.87 -4.01
N ALA A 681 -5.32 -15.44 -4.46
CA ALA A 681 -4.27 -16.34 -4.95
C ALA A 681 -3.80 -17.27 -3.83
N ALA A 682 -3.54 -16.74 -2.63
CA ALA A 682 -3.14 -17.53 -1.47
C ALA A 682 -4.22 -18.56 -1.07
N ALA A 683 -5.49 -18.16 -1.04
CA ALA A 683 -6.61 -19.08 -0.76
C ALA A 683 -6.72 -20.21 -1.80
N ALA A 684 -6.29 -19.97 -3.03
CA ALA A 684 -6.25 -20.96 -4.11
C ALA A 684 -4.92 -21.72 -4.23
N GLY A 685 -3.95 -21.49 -3.33
CA GLY A 685 -2.62 -22.12 -3.39
C GLY A 685 -1.74 -21.61 -4.53
N LEU A 686 -2.01 -20.41 -5.06
CA LEU A 686 -1.31 -19.78 -6.19
C LEU A 686 -0.47 -18.58 -5.74
N LYS A 687 0.58 -18.25 -6.50
CA LYS A 687 1.28 -16.97 -6.32
C LYS A 687 0.55 -15.87 -7.10
N PRO A 688 0.53 -14.62 -6.61
CA PRO A 688 -0.16 -13.51 -7.27
C PRO A 688 0.30 -13.27 -8.71
N LYS A 689 1.57 -13.54 -9.02
CA LYS A 689 2.19 -13.34 -10.34
C LYS A 689 1.91 -14.49 -11.33
N ASP A 690 1.33 -15.60 -10.88
CA ASP A 690 1.11 -16.79 -11.71
C ASP A 690 -0.02 -16.60 -12.74
N LEU A 691 -0.86 -15.58 -12.54
CA LEU A 691 -2.05 -15.34 -13.36
C LEU A 691 -2.01 -13.94 -13.99
N THR A 692 -2.24 -13.91 -15.30
CA THR A 692 -2.47 -12.67 -16.06
C THR A 692 -3.83 -12.07 -15.74
N ASP A 693 -4.02 -10.76 -15.94
CA ASP A 693 -5.30 -10.09 -15.68
C ASP A 693 -6.49 -10.74 -16.43
N ARG A 694 -6.26 -11.26 -17.65
CA ARG A 694 -7.28 -12.00 -18.42
C ARG A 694 -7.66 -13.34 -17.78
N ALA A 695 -6.70 -14.03 -17.14
CA ALA A 695 -6.98 -15.25 -16.39
C ALA A 695 -7.73 -14.95 -15.09
N ARG A 696 -7.38 -13.84 -14.40
CA ARG A 696 -8.08 -13.36 -13.20
C ARG A 696 -9.53 -12.99 -13.51
N GLU A 697 -9.75 -12.25 -14.59
CA GLU A 697 -11.08 -11.94 -15.14
C GLU A 697 -11.89 -13.23 -15.39
N ALA A 698 -11.30 -14.23 -16.07
CA ALA A 698 -11.99 -15.48 -16.37
C ALA A 698 -12.38 -16.28 -15.12
N ILE A 699 -11.53 -16.28 -14.07
CA ILE A 699 -11.86 -16.90 -12.77
C ILE A 699 -13.05 -16.17 -12.13
N LEU A 700 -13.00 -14.84 -12.04
CA LEU A 700 -14.06 -14.06 -11.37
C LEU A 700 -15.40 -14.13 -12.10
N VAL A 701 -15.40 -14.21 -13.43
CA VAL A 701 -16.62 -14.49 -14.21
C VAL A 701 -17.22 -15.85 -13.84
N SER A 702 -16.39 -16.87 -13.66
CA SER A 702 -16.84 -18.19 -13.19
C SER A 702 -17.24 -18.19 -11.70
N VAL A 703 -16.73 -17.27 -10.89
CA VAL A 703 -17.17 -17.07 -9.49
C VAL A 703 -18.55 -16.41 -9.42
N ASP A 704 -18.88 -15.54 -10.37
CA ASP A 704 -20.19 -14.89 -10.40
C ASP A 704 -21.22 -15.64 -11.27
N SER A 705 -20.83 -16.78 -11.86
CA SER A 705 -21.70 -17.60 -12.71
C SER A 705 -21.92 -19.01 -12.12
N PRO A 706 -23.17 -19.45 -11.90
CA PRO A 706 -24.35 -18.61 -11.77
C PRO A 706 -24.25 -17.69 -10.52
N PRO A 707 -24.91 -16.53 -10.53
CA PRO A 707 -24.86 -15.62 -9.40
C PRO A 707 -25.67 -16.19 -8.23
N THR A 708 -25.01 -16.49 -7.13
CA THR A 708 -25.67 -16.85 -5.87
C THR A 708 -26.30 -15.59 -5.27
N TYR A 709 -27.58 -15.63 -4.88
CA TYR A 709 -28.35 -14.46 -4.39
C TYR A 709 -28.45 -13.26 -5.36
N GLY A 710 -28.09 -13.44 -6.64
CA GLY A 710 -28.15 -12.34 -7.62
C GLY A 710 -27.17 -11.19 -7.35
N VAL A 711 -26.11 -11.43 -6.56
CA VAL A 711 -25.04 -10.46 -6.23
C VAL A 711 -23.74 -10.81 -6.94
N LEU A 712 -22.87 -9.81 -7.15
CA LEU A 712 -21.53 -10.01 -7.71
C LEU A 712 -20.48 -10.08 -6.59
N LEU A 713 -19.94 -11.26 -6.33
CA LEU A 713 -18.83 -11.44 -5.37
C LEU A 713 -17.55 -10.79 -5.88
N SER A 714 -17.37 -10.70 -7.20
CA SER A 714 -16.23 -9.96 -7.78
C SER A 714 -16.17 -8.49 -7.40
N SER A 715 -17.29 -7.89 -6.94
CA SER A 715 -17.33 -6.50 -6.44
C SER A 715 -16.48 -6.27 -5.18
N LEU A 716 -16.20 -7.35 -4.44
CA LEU A 716 -15.38 -7.34 -3.22
C LEU A 716 -13.88 -7.36 -3.51
N VAL A 717 -13.50 -7.58 -4.77
CA VAL A 717 -12.10 -7.60 -5.19
C VAL A 717 -11.63 -6.18 -5.47
N VAL A 718 -10.59 -5.75 -4.75
CA VAL A 718 -10.01 -4.42 -4.89
C VAL A 718 -8.56 -4.50 -5.36
N ALA A 719 -8.14 -3.49 -6.13
CA ALA A 719 -6.74 -3.20 -6.36
C ALA A 719 -6.20 -2.31 -5.21
N SER A 720 -5.02 -1.71 -5.40
CA SER A 720 -4.49 -0.70 -4.47
C SER A 720 -5.51 0.42 -4.21
N GLU A 721 -5.53 0.99 -3.01
CA GLU A 721 -6.37 2.14 -2.65
C GLU A 721 -7.90 1.91 -2.80
N HIS A 722 -8.37 0.66 -2.69
CA HIS A 722 -9.80 0.28 -2.75
C HIS A 722 -10.48 0.54 -4.11
N THR A 723 -9.71 0.70 -5.18
CA THR A 723 -10.26 0.86 -6.54
C THR A 723 -10.78 -0.47 -7.09
N PRO A 724 -11.75 -0.45 -8.02
CA PRO A 724 -12.09 -1.64 -8.80
C PRO A 724 -10.86 -2.23 -9.49
N VAL A 725 -10.83 -3.55 -9.65
CA VAL A 725 -9.82 -4.22 -10.49
C VAL A 725 -9.93 -3.72 -11.95
N PRO A 726 -8.81 -3.60 -12.68
CA PRO A 726 -8.79 -2.97 -14.02
C PRO A 726 -9.64 -3.71 -15.07
N TYR A 727 -10.02 -4.96 -14.79
CA TYR A 727 -10.86 -5.81 -15.63
C TYR A 727 -12.30 -5.96 -15.12
N PHE A 728 -12.74 -5.13 -14.15
CA PHE A 728 -14.10 -5.22 -13.62
C PHE A 728 -15.20 -4.95 -14.67
N ASP A 729 -15.00 -3.98 -15.56
CA ASP A 729 -15.93 -3.72 -16.67
C ASP A 729 -16.02 -4.91 -17.65
N ALA A 730 -14.92 -5.62 -17.86
CA ALA A 730 -14.90 -6.83 -18.69
C ALA A 730 -15.66 -8.00 -18.05
N ILE A 731 -15.62 -8.13 -16.71
CA ILE A 731 -16.44 -9.09 -15.96
C ILE A 731 -17.93 -8.78 -16.19
N LEU A 732 -18.34 -7.52 -16.02
CA LEU A 732 -19.72 -7.08 -16.25
C LEU A 732 -20.19 -7.43 -17.66
N LYS A 733 -19.37 -7.12 -18.68
CA LYS A 733 -19.64 -7.46 -20.07
C LYS A 733 -19.90 -8.96 -20.28
N ARG A 734 -19.07 -9.83 -19.70
CA ARG A 734 -19.21 -11.29 -19.84
C ARG A 734 -20.40 -11.86 -19.06
N LEU A 735 -20.81 -11.22 -17.98
CA LEU A 735 -21.98 -11.59 -17.19
C LEU A 735 -23.30 -11.01 -17.75
N GLY A 736 -23.26 -10.33 -18.89
CA GLY A 736 -24.45 -9.69 -19.49
C GLY A 736 -24.98 -8.50 -18.66
N ARG A 737 -24.11 -7.86 -17.87
CA ARG A 737 -24.45 -6.67 -17.06
C ARG A 737 -24.13 -5.38 -17.84
N PRO A 738 -24.68 -4.22 -17.42
CA PRO A 738 -24.29 -2.93 -17.97
C PRO A 738 -22.77 -2.74 -17.93
N HIS A 739 -22.17 -2.42 -19.08
CA HIS A 739 -20.72 -2.33 -19.29
C HIS A 739 -20.39 -1.17 -20.24
N GLY A 740 -19.12 -0.81 -20.37
CA GLY A 740 -18.70 0.41 -21.08
C GLY A 740 -18.93 1.67 -20.24
N LEU A 741 -18.97 1.50 -18.91
CA LEU A 741 -19.23 2.58 -17.96
C LEU A 741 -18.00 3.47 -17.80
N ARG A 742 -18.21 4.77 -17.54
CA ARG A 742 -17.13 5.68 -17.16
C ARG A 742 -16.50 5.21 -15.84
N PRO A 743 -15.22 5.48 -15.56
CA PRO A 743 -14.56 5.00 -14.34
C PRO A 743 -15.30 5.33 -13.03
N ILE A 744 -16.02 6.45 -12.97
CA ILE A 744 -16.82 6.87 -11.81
C ILE A 744 -18.07 5.99 -11.66
N GLU A 745 -18.80 5.79 -12.75
CA GLU A 745 -20.00 4.93 -12.81
C GLU A 745 -19.63 3.47 -12.49
N LEU A 746 -18.51 2.99 -13.03
CA LEU A 746 -17.98 1.66 -12.73
C LEU A 746 -17.65 1.52 -11.22
N GLY A 747 -17.09 2.56 -10.61
CA GLY A 747 -16.84 2.61 -9.17
C GLY A 747 -18.12 2.62 -8.33
N GLN A 748 -19.16 3.35 -8.76
CA GLN A 748 -20.46 3.38 -8.09
C GLN A 748 -21.19 2.03 -8.19
N LEU A 749 -21.20 1.43 -9.38
CA LEU A 749 -21.79 0.11 -9.59
C LEU A 749 -21.08 -0.93 -8.71
N ARG A 750 -19.74 -0.93 -8.66
CA ARG A 750 -18.98 -1.80 -7.76
C ARG A 750 -19.41 -1.61 -6.30
N LYS A 751 -19.50 -0.37 -5.82
CA LYS A 751 -19.91 -0.07 -4.43
C LYS A 751 -21.34 -0.54 -4.13
N THR A 752 -22.25 -0.36 -5.08
CA THR A 752 -23.63 -0.83 -4.97
C THR A 752 -23.68 -2.35 -4.86
N GLU A 753 -22.99 -3.05 -5.77
CA GLU A 753 -22.90 -4.52 -5.75
C GLU A 753 -22.17 -5.05 -4.52
N GLN A 754 -21.15 -4.34 -4.02
CA GLN A 754 -20.48 -4.64 -2.77
C GLN A 754 -21.45 -4.55 -1.59
N ALA A 755 -22.24 -3.48 -1.49
CA ALA A 755 -23.23 -3.34 -0.43
C ALA A 755 -24.28 -4.45 -0.49
N ARG A 756 -24.75 -4.79 -1.70
CA ARG A 756 -25.68 -5.91 -1.91
C ARG A 756 -25.07 -7.25 -1.50
N ALA A 757 -23.81 -7.52 -1.86
CA ALA A 757 -23.10 -8.74 -1.47
C ALA A 757 -22.92 -8.83 0.06
N PHE A 758 -22.55 -7.73 0.72
CA PHE A 758 -22.45 -7.68 2.18
C PHE A 758 -23.80 -7.95 2.87
N ALA A 759 -24.88 -7.37 2.37
CA ALA A 759 -26.23 -7.58 2.93
C ALA A 759 -26.73 -9.02 2.73
N ALA A 760 -26.52 -9.59 1.53
CA ALA A 760 -26.97 -10.94 1.21
C ALA A 760 -26.29 -12.00 2.10
N TYR A 761 -24.99 -11.85 2.35
CA TYR A 761 -24.21 -12.81 3.12
C TYR A 761 -24.18 -12.54 4.64
N SER A 762 -24.62 -11.36 5.10
CA SER A 762 -24.91 -11.15 6.53
C SER A 762 -26.25 -11.76 6.92
N ALA A 763 -27.31 -11.52 6.14
CA ALA A 763 -28.63 -12.08 6.44
C ALA A 763 -28.66 -13.61 6.39
N ALA A 764 -27.90 -14.22 5.48
CA ALA A 764 -27.76 -15.68 5.41
C ALA A 764 -27.00 -16.29 6.60
N ALA A 765 -26.16 -15.50 7.29
CA ALA A 765 -25.50 -15.96 8.52
C ALA A 765 -26.49 -15.97 9.68
N ASP A 766 -27.39 -14.99 9.76
CA ASP A 766 -28.43 -14.91 10.79
C ASP A 766 -29.48 -16.04 10.66
N THR A 767 -29.75 -16.55 9.44
CA THR A 767 -30.70 -17.66 9.21
C THR A 767 -30.11 -19.06 9.40
N ALA A 768 -28.77 -19.22 9.40
CA ALA A 768 -28.13 -20.52 9.55
C ALA A 768 -28.04 -20.98 11.02
N ASP A 769 -28.32 -20.08 11.97
CA ASP A 769 -28.32 -20.33 13.42
C ASP A 769 -29.71 -20.67 13.99
N ASP A 770 -30.72 -20.98 13.16
CA ASP A 770 -32.03 -21.44 13.64
C ASP A 770 -32.09 -22.99 13.63
N PRO A 771 -32.01 -23.68 14.80
CA PRO A 771 -32.04 -25.12 14.85
C PRO A 771 -33.49 -25.60 14.85
N LYS A 772 -34.17 -25.56 13.70
CA LYS A 772 -35.44 -26.27 13.50
C LYS A 772 -35.58 -26.80 12.09
N GLU A 773 -35.23 -28.07 11.93
CA GLU A 773 -36.13 -29.00 11.25
C GLU A 773 -36.09 -30.36 11.98
N ARG A 774 -37.09 -30.54 12.84
CA ARG A 774 -37.59 -31.85 13.26
C ARG A 774 -38.37 -32.42 12.08
N THR A 775 -37.84 -33.47 11.45
CA THR A 775 -38.50 -34.78 11.27
C THR A 775 -37.49 -35.78 10.76
#